data_AF-A0A6V7MB79-F1
#
_entry.id   AF-A0A6V7MB79-F1
#
_cell.length_a   1.000
_cell.length_b   1.000
_cell.length_c   1.000
_cell.angle_alpha   90.00
_cell.angle_beta   90.00
_cell.angle_gamma   90.00
#
_symmetry.space_group_name_H-M   'P 1'
#
loop_
_entity.id
_entity.type
_entity.pdbx_description
1 polymer ?
#
loop_
_entity_poly.entity_id
_entity_poly.type
_entity_poly.pdbx_seq_one_letter_code
_entity_poly.pdbx_strand_id
1 'polypeptide(L)'
;HEQPHVQQRNTEGGPTTSNSRLQNNINSDRSNDFSEFVNINEHYAGAMNVICIHCNAKHFKAEKVANKGCSFSQCCGHGKVLLEPLPDPPAILEQLFHGDHPMSNHFYERIRYYNNTFSFASFNANLINFNNRRPGPYCFKIQGQIYYQINTSLYPAHDELPSYGQLFIVDPNEATDYRLASNNHLNAEILQAIDNAMRQHNIFAQSYQMMREELEIMKEKNNGVEPEMQLLFTLKKGLDRRRFNFQRVNEVAAVFSTTANGEIPESYVTIRNRSTKHLQYVNTLDANVEPWTYPLFYPYGTPGWHDDYRMNNNSRRISRNGHVKYRIAIRDEPNYFLMGRRLFQQWTVDNYVKIERDRLEFLRHKQKTLRVDSYEGLLEHLRRRATDTNNRIGKVVILPSTHIGSPRNMQQNYQDAMTIVRKFGKPDLFITLTSNPKWREITENLLPNQTASDRPDLVARVFEMKKNELLNVIVNKKLFGEVQAYVYVIEYQKRGLPHVHLLLTLKPNSKMTTPEIVDKYISAEIPSPVEHAKLHQIITSNMIHGPCGDWCLDEKRQCSKRFPKQFIDQTTMDEDGYPKYRRRNTGTYTRRDGFQFDNRHVVPHNRKLLLMFDCHINVEVVSSISAVKYLYKYIYKGHDAAAVVIQNSETNQEQGVYDHDEIRNYVETRYVCPPEACARIFNNGLQGKSHAIIRLPIHLPNQQTIMIDDIENEQAMQAALSKQTMLAAYFTLNTNDPDARQYTYSEIPQHYVFKKVQGNHIWQKRRAKFNVIGRMYSISPAQSELFHLRLLLNSIKGATSYEHLRTVDGIVHDSFMSTCLSLGLIEDDNEWHNALHEAEVWMMPRQLRQLFARIVIHCNPIHPEKLWDEFKDAMSQDFSRTMSAPRAHSKAYIHINTLLSYENSSLAKFPSMPQITEIDDFDNDHILPEEHRAIGQEQYEKLNSAQRTIVDTVMNKIGDSNVGDKTRCYFIDGPGGSGKTFVYTTLYHLLRSDKKKVCTMAYTGIAATLLPQGKTVHRTFKLPIALYTDSSQTIKVQSKEADYLRNIDLFIWDEAPMAPKHALELVERNLRDIMNNNQPFGGKMMLLGGDFRQLLPVKKNATRCELVDLSIKFSWLWPYFSTFTLTENMRTLPEEAEFAKFLLTVGDGTINIDDDNVMLPADCIASTELDIADEVYGQVIENKQFDKFTDWAILSARNVDVDDINNRVVDLLDRSNEKVFTSINTLKNFIMVK
;
A
#
# COMPACT_ATOMS: atom_id res chain seq x y z
N HIS A 1 -76.29 56.47 -24.53
CA HIS A 1 -76.14 56.72 -25.98
C HIS A 1 -74.78 57.34 -26.21
N GLU A 2 -73.85 56.83 -26.99
CA GLU A 2 -73.71 55.58 -27.74
C GLU A 2 -72.27 55.62 -28.28
N GLN A 3 -71.56 54.49 -28.24
CA GLN A 3 -70.57 54.02 -29.23
C GLN A 3 -69.37 54.88 -29.74
N PRO A 4 -68.35 54.22 -30.36
CA PRO A 4 -66.95 54.65 -30.38
C PRO A 4 -66.38 54.90 -31.80
N HIS A 5 -65.07 55.24 -31.89
CA HIS A 5 -64.02 54.68 -32.77
C HIS A 5 -62.98 55.68 -33.36
N VAL A 6 -61.72 55.21 -33.30
CA VAL A 6 -60.51 55.46 -34.13
C VAL A 6 -59.79 56.83 -34.03
N GLN A 7 -58.63 56.77 -33.38
CA GLN A 7 -57.50 57.73 -33.38
C GLN A 7 -56.22 56.88 -33.21
N GLN A 8 -55.01 57.25 -33.60
CA GLN A 8 -54.44 58.35 -34.38
C GLN A 8 -53.03 57.87 -34.75
N ARG A 9 -52.53 58.32 -35.91
CA ARG A 9 -51.09 58.46 -36.17
C ARG A 9 -50.66 59.86 -35.74
N ASN A 10 -49.37 59.96 -35.38
CA ASN A 10 -48.41 61.02 -35.72
C ASN A 10 -47.79 61.87 -34.59
N THR A 11 -46.46 61.87 -34.70
CA THR A 11 -45.47 62.97 -34.62
C THR A 11 -44.91 63.42 -33.26
N GLU A 12 -43.59 63.19 -33.18
CA GLU A 12 -42.50 64.07 -32.70
C GLU A 12 -42.40 64.30 -31.17
N GLY A 13 -41.23 64.28 -30.53
CA GLY A 13 -39.84 64.16 -30.96
C GLY A 13 -38.93 64.56 -29.79
N GLY A 14 -37.83 63.82 -29.57
CA GLY A 14 -36.76 64.15 -28.60
C GLY A 14 -35.95 62.94 -28.12
N PRO A 15 -34.73 62.66 -28.66
CA PRO A 15 -33.98 61.44 -28.39
C PRO A 15 -32.67 61.65 -27.59
N THR A 16 -32.29 60.66 -26.78
CA THR A 16 -30.90 60.42 -26.33
C THR A 16 -30.54 58.93 -26.43
N THR A 17 -29.99 58.61 -27.61
CA THR A 17 -29.04 57.56 -28.04
C THR A 17 -28.73 56.36 -27.14
N SER A 18 -29.18 55.18 -27.59
CA SER A 18 -28.60 53.86 -27.33
C SER A 18 -28.50 53.05 -28.63
N ASN A 19 -27.34 52.40 -28.84
CA ASN A 19 -27.02 51.27 -29.73
C ASN A 19 -27.39 51.33 -31.23
N SER A 20 -26.35 51.38 -32.08
CA SER A 20 -26.14 50.33 -33.11
C SER A 20 -24.73 50.39 -33.69
N ARG A 21 -24.03 49.24 -33.69
CA ARG A 21 -23.40 48.63 -34.88
C ARG A 21 -22.66 47.35 -34.48
N LEU A 22 -23.42 46.26 -34.45
CA LEU A 22 -23.00 44.97 -34.97
C LEU A 22 -22.99 45.05 -36.51
N GLN A 23 -22.15 44.22 -37.15
CA GLN A 23 -21.99 44.01 -38.60
C GLN A 23 -21.12 45.03 -39.34
N ASN A 24 -19.81 44.76 -39.37
CA ASN A 24 -19.05 44.48 -40.59
C ASN A 24 -17.57 44.27 -40.21
N ASN A 25 -17.14 43.01 -40.22
CA ASN A 25 -15.82 42.54 -40.67
C ASN A 25 -15.78 41.00 -40.54
N ILE A 26 -16.67 40.35 -41.28
CA ILE A 26 -16.38 39.03 -41.87
C ILE A 26 -15.71 39.38 -43.19
N ASN A 27 -14.38 39.23 -43.23
CA ASN A 27 -13.46 39.21 -44.39
C ASN A 27 -12.15 39.93 -44.07
N SER A 28 -11.33 39.32 -43.23
CA SER A 28 -9.88 39.26 -43.45
C SER A 28 -9.30 38.03 -42.76
N ASP A 29 -9.94 36.87 -42.97
CA ASP A 29 -9.25 35.60 -42.98
C ASP A 29 -8.34 35.62 -44.21
N ARG A 30 -7.06 35.95 -44.00
CA ARG A 30 -5.89 35.61 -44.84
C ARG A 30 -4.71 36.53 -44.49
N SER A 31 -4.06 36.26 -43.36
CA SER A 31 -2.59 36.39 -43.26
C SER A 31 -2.12 35.85 -41.93
N ASN A 32 -1.07 35.04 -41.97
CA ASN A 32 -0.24 34.70 -40.81
C ASN A 32 0.21 35.99 -40.11
N ASP A 33 -0.49 36.43 -39.06
CA ASP A 33 -0.08 37.64 -38.35
C ASP A 33 0.97 37.30 -37.29
N PHE A 34 2.21 37.17 -37.76
CA PHE A 34 3.43 37.08 -36.95
C PHE A 34 3.77 38.41 -36.23
N SER A 35 2.92 39.44 -36.34
CA SER A 35 3.11 40.76 -35.72
C SER A 35 2.81 40.82 -34.20
N GLU A 36 2.09 39.84 -33.64
CA GLU A 36 1.75 39.81 -32.19
C GLU A 36 2.92 39.41 -31.26
N PHE A 37 4.06 38.96 -31.80
CA PHE A 37 5.15 38.36 -31.03
C PHE A 37 6.25 39.35 -30.57
N VAL A 38 6.20 40.61 -31.00
CA VAL A 38 7.29 41.58 -30.79
C VAL A 38 7.36 42.12 -29.35
N ASN A 39 6.28 42.04 -28.56
CA ASN A 39 6.16 42.69 -27.24
C ASN A 39 5.98 41.76 -26.03
N ILE A 40 6.23 40.44 -26.15
CA ILE A 40 6.12 39.52 -25.00
C ILE A 40 7.43 39.53 -24.20
N ASN A 41 7.39 40.18 -23.04
CA ASN A 41 8.52 40.21 -22.10
C ASN A 41 8.63 38.91 -21.30
N GLU A 42 9.86 38.57 -20.95
CA GLU A 42 10.14 37.49 -20.00
C GLU A 42 9.54 37.84 -18.63
N HIS A 43 8.89 36.88 -17.98
CA HIS A 43 8.37 37.07 -16.64
C HIS A 43 9.52 37.13 -15.64
N TYR A 44 9.63 38.27 -14.95
CA TYR A 44 10.57 38.50 -13.86
C TYR A 44 9.82 38.72 -12.55
N ALA A 45 10.07 37.89 -11.54
CA ALA A 45 9.39 37.97 -10.24
C ALA A 45 9.83 39.16 -9.36
N GLY A 46 10.77 39.97 -9.84
CA GLY A 46 11.37 41.09 -9.12
C GLY A 46 12.63 40.71 -8.35
N ALA A 47 13.34 41.71 -7.84
CA ALA A 47 14.51 41.52 -6.99
C ALA A 47 14.12 40.94 -5.61
N MET A 48 15.05 40.22 -4.98
CA MET A 48 14.87 39.66 -3.63
C MET A 48 15.18 40.72 -2.57
N ASN A 49 14.37 41.77 -2.52
CA ASN A 49 14.59 42.95 -1.67
C ASN A 49 13.46 43.21 -0.66
N VAL A 50 12.52 42.27 -0.49
CA VAL A 50 11.46 42.40 0.51
C VAL A 50 11.93 41.84 1.84
N ILE A 51 12.03 42.70 2.85
CA ILE A 51 12.60 42.36 4.15
C ILE A 51 11.50 41.89 5.11
N CYS A 52 11.73 40.77 5.78
CA CYS A 52 10.87 40.27 6.85
C CYS A 52 10.96 41.18 8.09
N ILE A 53 9.83 41.67 8.58
CA ILE A 53 9.75 42.59 9.73
C ILE A 53 10.21 41.99 11.07
N HIS A 54 10.35 40.66 11.16
CA HIS A 54 10.68 39.98 12.41
C HIS A 54 12.12 39.48 12.48
N CYS A 55 12.78 39.23 11.35
CA CYS A 55 14.09 38.58 11.34
C CYS A 55 15.02 39.05 10.21
N ASN A 56 14.65 40.13 9.51
CA ASN A 56 15.41 40.75 8.42
C ASN A 56 15.73 39.84 7.21
N ALA A 57 15.10 38.67 7.12
CA ALA A 57 15.26 37.79 5.97
C ALA A 57 14.72 38.43 4.68
N LYS A 58 15.47 38.28 3.58
CA LYS A 58 15.15 38.77 2.24
C LYS A 58 14.29 37.77 1.47
N HIS A 59 13.22 38.30 0.89
CA HIS A 59 12.23 37.55 0.14
C HIS A 59 11.93 38.20 -1.20
N PHE A 60 11.41 37.40 -2.13
CA PHE A 60 10.82 37.91 -3.36
C PHE A 60 9.43 38.46 -3.05
N LYS A 61 8.98 39.47 -3.81
CA LYS A 61 7.64 40.06 -3.63
C LYS A 61 6.52 39.01 -3.78
N ALA A 62 6.70 38.04 -4.68
CA ALA A 62 5.73 36.97 -4.92
C ALA A 62 5.60 35.95 -3.77
N GLU A 63 6.52 35.95 -2.79
CA GLU A 63 6.45 35.07 -1.61
C GLU A 63 5.61 35.64 -0.46
N LYS A 64 5.09 36.87 -0.61
CA LYS A 64 4.25 37.50 0.40
C LYS A 64 2.96 36.72 0.62
N VAL A 65 2.62 36.49 1.88
CA VAL A 65 1.34 35.91 2.26
C VAL A 65 0.29 37.01 2.35
N ALA A 66 -0.85 36.81 1.69
CA ALA A 66 -1.98 37.74 1.74
C ALA A 66 -2.38 38.04 3.19
N ASN A 67 -2.68 39.30 3.49
CA ASN A 67 -3.11 39.79 4.81
C ASN A 67 -2.09 39.58 5.96
N LYS A 68 -0.79 39.40 5.64
CA LYS A 68 0.29 39.25 6.63
C LYS A 68 1.41 40.29 6.49
N GLY A 69 1.26 41.29 5.63
CA GLY A 69 2.29 42.31 5.40
C GLY A 69 3.63 41.70 4.98
N CYS A 70 4.74 42.24 5.52
CA CYS A 70 6.08 41.71 5.31
C CYS A 70 6.47 40.67 6.38
N SER A 71 5.57 39.72 6.67
CA SER A 71 5.79 38.60 7.61
C SER A 71 5.70 37.26 6.87
N PHE A 72 6.71 36.39 7.07
CA PHE A 72 6.90 35.19 6.23
C PHE A 72 6.99 33.91 7.05
N SER A 73 6.45 32.82 6.49
CA SER A 73 6.51 31.48 7.08
C SER A 73 7.79 30.70 6.73
N GLN A 74 8.51 31.14 5.68
CA GLN A 74 9.68 30.46 5.12
C GLN A 74 10.99 30.79 5.85
N CYS A 75 11.00 31.79 6.74
CA CYS A 75 12.14 32.15 7.60
C CYS A 75 11.81 31.91 9.09
N CYS A 76 11.34 32.93 9.81
CA CYS A 76 11.02 32.89 11.25
C CYS A 76 9.64 32.33 11.60
N GLY A 77 8.88 31.83 10.62
CA GLY A 77 7.54 31.28 10.87
C GLY A 77 6.52 32.31 11.35
N HIS A 78 6.57 33.54 10.83
CA HIS A 78 5.83 34.72 11.32
C HIS A 78 6.23 35.17 12.74
N GLY A 79 7.54 35.31 12.98
CA GLY A 79 8.10 35.79 14.26
C GLY A 79 8.11 34.76 15.38
N LYS A 80 7.72 33.51 15.11
CA LYS A 80 7.67 32.43 16.11
C LYS A 80 9.04 31.86 16.46
N VAL A 81 10.00 31.98 15.54
CA VAL A 81 11.36 31.46 15.71
C VAL A 81 12.32 32.64 15.74
N LEU A 82 13.08 32.73 16.84
CA LEU A 82 14.20 33.64 17.02
C LEU A 82 15.36 32.80 17.59
N LEU A 83 16.47 32.74 16.87
CA LEU A 83 17.67 31.99 17.28
C LEU A 83 18.83 32.96 17.41
N GLU A 84 19.74 32.65 18.33
CA GLU A 84 21.02 33.35 18.45
C GLU A 84 21.86 33.16 17.17
N PRO A 85 22.53 34.22 16.69
CA PRO A 85 23.49 34.12 15.59
C PRO A 85 24.58 33.07 15.89
N LEU A 86 25.07 32.39 14.86
CA LEU A 86 26.29 31.58 15.02
C LEU A 86 27.50 32.52 15.10
N PRO A 87 28.55 32.16 15.85
CA PRO A 87 29.80 32.90 15.82
C PRO A 87 30.42 32.85 14.42
N ASP A 88 31.11 33.93 14.02
CA ASP A 88 31.86 33.98 12.78
C ASP A 88 32.97 32.92 12.80
N PRO A 89 33.22 32.21 11.68
CA PRO A 89 34.20 31.13 11.62
C PRO A 89 35.63 31.65 11.80
N PRO A 90 36.58 30.79 12.22
CA PRO A 90 38.00 31.14 12.25
C PRO A 90 38.49 31.72 10.92
N ALA A 91 39.44 32.67 10.97
CA ALA A 91 39.88 33.48 9.82
C ALA A 91 40.20 32.66 8.55
N ILE A 92 40.83 31.49 8.67
CA ILE A 92 41.11 30.63 7.52
C ILE A 92 39.84 30.11 6.84
N LEU A 93 38.85 29.65 7.63
CA LEU A 93 37.58 29.17 7.11
C LEU A 93 36.78 30.34 6.53
N GLU A 94 36.82 31.50 7.18
CA GLU A 94 36.23 32.73 6.65
C GLU A 94 36.78 33.07 5.26
N GLN A 95 38.11 33.18 5.11
CA GLN A 95 38.75 33.46 3.82
C GLN A 95 38.41 32.42 2.74
N LEU A 96 38.35 31.12 3.10
CA LEU A 96 37.96 30.04 2.19
C LEU A 96 36.48 30.12 1.79
N PHE A 97 35.58 30.47 2.71
CA PHE A 97 34.15 30.61 2.44
C PHE A 97 33.82 31.88 1.65
N HIS A 98 34.56 32.96 1.84
CA HIS A 98 34.39 34.21 1.08
C HIS A 98 35.01 34.15 -0.32
N GLY A 99 35.96 33.24 -0.54
CA GLY A 99 36.65 33.09 -1.82
C GLY A 99 37.93 33.93 -1.92
N ASP A 100 38.37 34.52 -0.82
CA ASP A 100 39.53 35.41 -0.75
C ASP A 100 40.86 34.64 -0.71
N HIS A 101 40.82 33.35 -0.35
CA HIS A 101 41.99 32.48 -0.37
C HIS A 101 42.28 31.94 -1.79
N PRO A 102 43.54 31.87 -2.26
CA PRO A 102 43.88 31.38 -3.61
C PRO A 102 43.37 29.96 -3.93
N MET A 103 43.26 29.12 -2.90
CA MET A 103 42.79 27.73 -3.01
C MET A 103 41.29 27.55 -2.71
N SER A 104 40.51 28.63 -2.63
CA SER A 104 39.06 28.54 -2.35
C SER A 104 38.30 27.69 -3.37
N ASN A 105 38.67 27.76 -4.66
CA ASN A 105 38.05 26.92 -5.69
C ASN A 105 38.33 25.43 -5.47
N HIS A 106 39.57 25.07 -5.11
CA HIS A 106 39.94 23.69 -4.75
C HIS A 106 39.15 23.21 -3.53
N PHE A 107 39.04 24.08 -2.51
CA PHE A 107 38.24 23.84 -1.31
C PHE A 107 36.78 23.57 -1.65
N TYR A 108 36.10 24.42 -2.42
CA TYR A 108 34.69 24.22 -2.76
C TYR A 108 34.40 22.94 -3.55
N GLU A 109 35.28 22.57 -4.49
CA GLU A 109 35.12 21.33 -5.25
C GLU A 109 35.16 20.08 -4.35
N ARG A 110 35.95 20.14 -3.26
CA ARG A 110 36.25 19.04 -2.35
C ARG A 110 35.73 19.26 -0.93
N ILE A 111 34.88 20.26 -0.70
CA ILE A 111 34.49 20.72 0.64
C ILE A 111 33.86 19.60 1.49
N ARG A 112 33.18 18.64 0.85
CA ARG A 112 32.62 17.45 1.53
C ARG A 112 33.71 16.54 2.09
N TYR A 113 34.81 16.36 1.35
CA TYR A 113 35.96 15.60 1.80
C TYR A 113 36.66 16.32 2.95
N TYR A 114 36.97 17.62 2.78
CA TYR A 114 37.51 18.43 3.88
C TYR A 114 36.64 18.34 5.15
N ASN A 115 35.31 18.47 5.01
CA ASN A 115 34.41 18.35 6.15
C ASN A 115 34.51 16.98 6.83
N ASN A 116 34.44 15.89 6.06
CA ASN A 116 34.50 14.52 6.59
C ASN A 116 35.83 14.24 7.30
N THR A 117 36.93 14.83 6.84
CA THR A 117 38.27 14.69 7.42
C THR A 117 38.38 15.25 8.84
N PHE A 118 37.54 16.22 9.20
CA PHE A 118 37.50 16.83 10.54
C PHE A 118 36.29 16.42 11.36
N SER A 119 35.42 15.53 10.84
CA SER A 119 34.23 15.08 11.56
C SER A 119 34.59 14.23 12.77
N PHE A 120 33.74 14.26 13.80
CA PHE A 120 33.86 13.41 15.00
C PHE A 120 32.96 12.16 14.90
N ALA A 121 31.90 12.26 14.11
CA ALA A 121 31.00 11.15 13.81
C ALA A 121 30.89 10.94 12.29
N SER A 122 30.74 9.69 11.90
CA SER A 122 30.53 9.29 10.51
C SER A 122 29.13 9.69 10.02
N PHE A 123 29.07 10.18 8.78
CA PHE A 123 27.83 10.33 8.02
C PHE A 123 27.68 9.10 7.11
N ASN A 124 26.75 8.20 7.42
CA ASN A 124 26.53 7.00 6.63
C ASN A 124 25.20 7.09 5.88
N ALA A 125 25.26 6.98 4.55
CA ALA A 125 24.08 6.98 3.68
C ALA A 125 24.40 6.22 2.38
N ASN A 126 23.39 5.60 1.75
CA ASN A 126 23.57 5.00 0.42
C ASN A 126 23.59 6.12 -0.64
N LEU A 127 24.79 6.54 -1.01
CA LEU A 127 25.02 7.55 -2.05
C LEU A 127 24.86 6.94 -3.43
N ILE A 128 24.15 7.63 -4.33
CA ILE A 128 23.92 7.13 -5.69
C ILE A 128 24.51 8.07 -6.72
N ASN A 129 25.39 7.51 -7.55
CA ASN A 129 26.05 8.25 -8.62
C ASN A 129 25.45 7.89 -9.98
N PHE A 130 24.58 8.77 -10.50
CA PHE A 130 24.01 8.63 -11.85
C PHE A 130 24.85 9.30 -12.95
N ASN A 131 25.98 9.93 -12.61
CA ASN A 131 26.77 10.73 -13.56
C ASN A 131 27.32 9.88 -14.73
N ASN A 132 27.52 8.58 -14.53
CA ASN A 132 28.03 7.67 -15.56
C ASN A 132 27.04 7.43 -16.72
N ARG A 133 25.75 7.80 -16.59
CA ARG A 133 24.71 7.50 -17.61
C ARG A 133 24.25 8.71 -18.43
N ARG A 134 24.55 9.95 -18.01
CA ARG A 134 24.07 11.21 -18.63
C ARG A 134 24.91 12.41 -18.16
N PRO A 135 25.42 13.29 -19.05
CA PRO A 135 25.99 14.57 -18.64
C PRO A 135 24.94 15.46 -17.94
N GLY A 136 25.29 16.09 -16.82
CA GLY A 136 24.42 16.98 -16.05
C GLY A 136 25.13 17.62 -14.83
N PRO A 137 24.57 18.68 -14.23
CA PRO A 137 25.16 19.33 -13.06
C PRO A 137 25.16 18.40 -11.83
N TYR A 138 26.12 18.62 -10.93
CA TYR A 138 26.25 17.86 -9.69
C TYR A 138 24.98 17.99 -8.84
N CYS A 139 24.48 16.86 -8.33
CA CYS A 139 23.34 16.81 -7.44
C CYS A 139 23.55 15.68 -6.42
N PHE A 140 23.74 16.06 -5.16
CA PHE A 140 23.82 15.12 -4.03
C PHE A 140 22.50 14.36 -3.88
N LYS A 141 22.55 13.03 -3.74
CA LYS A 141 21.35 12.20 -3.57
C LYS A 141 21.66 11.03 -2.67
N ILE A 142 20.66 10.68 -1.87
CA ILE A 142 20.66 9.48 -1.04
C ILE A 142 19.48 8.60 -1.41
N GLN A 143 19.65 7.31 -1.18
CA GLN A 143 18.56 6.34 -1.07
C GLN A 143 18.57 5.78 0.36
N GLY A 144 17.39 5.60 0.95
CA GLY A 144 17.30 4.98 2.27
C GLY A 144 17.62 5.91 3.44
N GLN A 145 18.04 5.31 4.56
CA GLN A 145 18.27 6.00 5.82
C GLN A 145 19.67 6.62 5.89
N ILE A 146 19.76 7.70 6.68
CA ILE A 146 21.03 8.25 7.16
C ILE A 146 21.17 7.84 8.63
N TYR A 147 22.34 7.33 9.00
CA TYR A 147 22.69 7.06 10.38
C TYR A 147 24.09 7.56 10.71
N TYR A 148 24.31 7.78 12.00
CA TYR A 148 25.49 8.42 12.56
C TYR A 148 26.18 7.45 13.50
N GLN A 149 27.48 7.24 13.33
CA GLN A 149 28.26 6.43 14.24
C GLN A 149 29.49 7.19 14.70
N ILE A 150 29.74 7.13 16.00
CA ILE A 150 30.97 7.64 16.62
C ILE A 150 31.81 6.46 17.10
N ASN A 151 33.12 6.53 16.90
CA ASN A 151 34.04 5.57 17.47
C ASN A 151 34.27 5.93 18.94
N THR A 152 33.85 5.07 19.86
CA THR A 152 34.00 5.30 21.30
C THR A 152 35.37 4.89 21.82
N SER A 153 36.25 4.41 20.95
CA SER A 153 37.60 3.99 21.30
C SER A 153 38.56 5.12 21.00
N LEU A 154 39.35 5.48 22.00
CA LEU A 154 40.29 6.60 21.91
C LEU A 154 41.43 6.31 20.94
N TYR A 155 41.90 5.08 20.91
CA TYR A 155 42.99 4.62 20.04
C TYR A 155 42.46 3.75 18.89
N PRO A 156 43.13 3.72 17.73
CA PRO A 156 42.79 2.78 16.67
C PRO A 156 43.00 1.32 17.09
N ALA A 157 42.30 0.40 16.42
CA ALA A 157 42.52 -1.04 16.56
C ALA A 157 43.84 -1.47 15.91
N HIS A 158 44.34 -2.66 16.29
CA HIS A 158 45.48 -3.27 15.60
C HIS A 158 45.19 -3.35 14.09
N ASP A 159 46.12 -2.82 13.29
CA ASP A 159 46.06 -2.70 11.82
C ASP A 159 45.09 -1.65 11.23
N GLU A 160 44.54 -0.72 12.04
CA GLU A 160 43.76 0.42 11.55
C GLU A 160 44.48 1.77 11.70
N LEU A 161 44.22 2.69 10.77
CA LEU A 161 44.68 4.08 10.88
C LEU A 161 43.73 4.90 11.80
N PRO A 162 44.25 5.89 12.55
CA PRO A 162 43.42 6.81 13.32
C PRO A 162 42.38 7.51 12.44
N SER A 163 41.14 7.63 12.94
CA SER A 163 40.05 8.29 12.20
C SER A 163 39.14 9.14 13.11
N TYR A 164 38.43 10.10 12.50
CA TYR A 164 37.51 11.00 13.19
C TYR A 164 38.15 11.69 14.42
N GLY A 165 37.51 11.61 15.59
CA GLY A 165 38.00 12.20 16.85
C GLY A 165 39.42 11.77 17.25
N GLN A 166 39.84 10.55 16.88
CA GLN A 166 41.16 10.02 17.23
C GLN A 166 42.31 10.84 16.61
N LEU A 167 42.07 11.49 15.47
CA LEU A 167 43.07 12.33 14.81
C LEU A 167 43.42 13.58 15.60
N PHE A 168 42.58 14.01 16.54
CA PHE A 168 42.87 15.16 17.41
C PHE A 168 43.75 14.78 18.61
N ILE A 169 44.02 13.50 18.82
CA ILE A 169 44.97 12.99 19.82
C ILE A 169 46.37 12.92 19.22
N VAL A 170 46.48 12.54 17.95
CA VAL A 170 47.76 12.45 17.25
C VAL A 170 48.42 13.84 17.11
N ASP A 171 49.74 13.90 16.98
CA ASP A 171 50.47 15.13 16.66
C ASP A 171 49.89 15.80 15.39
N PRO A 172 49.79 17.14 15.31
CA PRO A 172 49.19 17.81 14.15
C PRO A 172 49.80 17.44 12.79
N ASN A 173 51.12 17.22 12.72
CA ASN A 173 51.79 16.87 11.46
C ASN A 173 51.45 15.43 11.06
N GLU A 174 51.58 14.48 11.99
CA GLU A 174 51.20 13.08 11.78
C GLU A 174 49.69 12.94 11.45
N ALA A 175 48.83 13.70 12.13
CA ALA A 175 47.40 13.74 11.84
C ALA A 175 47.13 14.23 10.41
N THR A 176 47.90 15.20 9.91
CA THR A 176 47.82 15.68 8.53
C THR A 176 48.24 14.60 7.55
N ASP A 177 49.32 13.86 7.84
CA ASP A 177 49.79 12.74 7.02
C ASP A 177 48.75 11.61 6.94
N TYR A 178 48.15 11.22 8.07
CA TYR A 178 47.07 10.22 8.07
C TYR A 178 45.84 10.66 7.26
N ARG A 179 45.48 11.95 7.32
CA ARG A 179 44.38 12.52 6.54
C ARG A 179 44.68 12.53 5.05
N LEU A 180 45.91 12.83 4.65
CA LEU A 180 46.38 12.81 3.27
C LEU A 180 46.49 11.39 2.72
N ALA A 181 46.99 10.44 3.50
CA ALA A 181 47.03 9.02 3.11
C ALA A 181 45.63 8.51 2.75
N SER A 182 44.61 8.93 3.50
CA SER A 182 43.21 8.58 3.25
C SER A 182 42.53 9.44 2.16
N ASN A 183 43.08 10.63 1.85
CA ASN A 183 42.48 11.61 0.94
C ASN A 183 43.54 12.34 0.10
N ASN A 184 44.28 11.60 -0.73
CA ASN A 184 45.42 12.09 -1.53
C ASN A 184 45.12 13.24 -2.51
N HIS A 185 43.84 13.57 -2.71
CA HIS A 185 43.36 14.63 -3.60
C HIS A 185 43.10 15.96 -2.85
N LEU A 186 43.29 16.00 -1.54
CA LEU A 186 43.21 17.20 -0.71
C LEU A 186 44.55 17.95 -0.67
N ASN A 187 44.51 19.23 -0.31
CA ASN A 187 45.70 20.06 -0.20
C ASN A 187 46.21 20.04 1.26
N ALA A 188 47.50 19.76 1.43
CA ALA A 188 48.14 19.63 2.74
C ALA A 188 48.10 20.93 3.55
N GLU A 189 48.37 22.08 2.92
CA GLU A 189 48.39 23.39 3.58
C GLU A 189 46.99 23.76 4.10
N ILE A 190 45.93 23.53 3.32
CA ILE A 190 44.55 23.73 3.77
C ILE A 190 44.23 22.79 4.94
N LEU A 191 44.60 21.50 4.85
CA LEU A 191 44.34 20.56 5.94
C LEU A 191 45.01 21.00 7.24
N GLN A 192 46.27 21.40 7.18
CA GLN A 192 47.01 21.86 8.35
C GLN A 192 46.40 23.15 8.92
N ALA A 193 46.01 24.10 8.07
CA ALA A 193 45.41 25.34 8.52
C ALA A 193 44.02 25.13 9.15
N ILE A 194 43.19 24.24 8.60
CA ILE A 194 41.90 23.88 9.20
C ILE A 194 42.12 23.09 10.51
N ASP A 195 43.10 22.18 10.56
CA ASP A 195 43.39 21.42 11.80
C ASP A 195 43.80 22.35 12.95
N ASN A 196 44.67 23.31 12.67
CA ASN A 196 45.07 24.32 13.65
C ASN A 196 43.85 25.11 14.16
N ALA A 197 42.98 25.55 13.26
CA ALA A 197 41.75 26.24 13.63
C ALA A 197 40.80 25.36 14.47
N MET A 198 40.64 24.08 14.11
CA MET A 198 39.80 23.13 14.86
C MET A 198 40.37 22.86 16.26
N ARG A 199 41.66 22.57 16.40
CA ARG A 199 42.30 22.35 17.69
C ARG A 199 42.22 23.59 18.59
N GLN A 200 42.37 24.78 18.01
CA GLN A 200 42.33 26.03 18.77
C GLN A 200 40.91 26.40 19.24
N HIS A 201 39.88 26.15 18.43
CA HIS A 201 38.55 26.72 18.65
C HIS A 201 37.42 25.71 18.86
N ASN A 202 37.56 24.48 18.37
CA ASN A 202 36.51 23.48 18.44
C ASN A 202 36.53 22.79 19.82
N ILE A 203 35.45 22.95 20.59
CA ILE A 203 35.34 22.37 21.93
C ILE A 203 35.51 20.85 21.95
N PHE A 204 35.10 20.14 20.89
CA PHE A 204 35.27 18.69 20.81
C PHE A 204 36.73 18.33 20.57
N ALA A 205 37.42 19.01 19.63
CA ALA A 205 38.85 18.80 19.39
C ALA A 205 39.68 19.05 20.65
N GLN A 206 39.42 20.18 21.33
CA GLN A 206 40.03 20.51 22.62
C GLN A 206 39.76 19.42 23.68
N SER A 207 38.58 18.80 23.67
CA SER A 207 38.26 17.74 24.63
C SER A 207 39.10 16.48 24.40
N TYR A 208 39.37 16.13 23.14
CA TYR A 208 40.28 15.02 22.81
C TYR A 208 41.73 15.35 23.16
N GLN A 209 42.17 16.60 22.94
CA GLN A 209 43.52 17.05 23.33
C GLN A 209 43.72 17.01 24.84
N MET A 210 42.75 17.54 25.59
CA MET A 210 42.74 17.46 27.06
C MET A 210 42.84 16.01 27.55
N MET A 211 42.09 15.09 26.95
CA MET A 211 42.16 13.67 27.33
C MET A 211 43.56 13.08 27.12
N ARG A 212 44.26 13.48 26.05
CA ARG A 212 45.65 13.09 25.80
C ARG A 212 46.60 13.64 26.87
N GLU A 213 46.52 14.95 27.15
CA GLU A 213 47.38 15.62 28.12
C GLU A 213 47.24 14.98 29.51
N GLU A 214 46.01 14.68 29.95
CA GLU A 214 45.77 14.01 31.23
C GLU A 214 46.30 12.57 31.25
N LEU A 215 46.20 11.84 30.13
CA LEU A 215 46.80 10.49 30.02
C LEU A 215 48.32 10.54 30.14
N GLU A 216 48.97 11.51 29.49
CA GLU A 216 50.42 11.71 29.56
C GLU A 216 50.85 12.06 31.00
N ILE A 217 50.18 13.02 31.65
CA ILE A 217 50.45 13.41 33.04
C ILE A 217 50.28 12.23 34.00
N MET A 218 49.23 11.43 33.84
CA MET A 218 49.01 10.28 34.74
C MET A 218 49.97 9.12 34.45
N LYS A 219 50.36 8.91 33.19
CA LYS A 219 51.37 7.92 32.81
C LYS A 219 52.74 8.26 33.40
N GLU A 220 53.12 9.54 33.42
CA GLU A 220 54.30 10.03 34.11
C GLU A 220 54.23 9.81 35.62
N LYS A 221 53.06 10.03 36.24
CA LYS A 221 52.85 9.82 37.69
C LYS A 221 52.77 8.35 38.11
N ASN A 222 52.33 7.45 37.22
CA ASN A 222 52.09 6.03 37.51
C ASN A 222 53.16 5.09 36.91
N ASN A 223 54.42 5.53 36.79
CA ASN A 223 55.53 4.70 36.28
C ASN A 223 55.24 4.03 34.92
N GLY A 224 54.59 4.74 33.99
CA GLY A 224 54.30 4.24 32.65
C GLY A 224 52.99 3.45 32.50
N VAL A 225 52.24 3.22 33.59
CA VAL A 225 50.92 2.55 33.53
C VAL A 225 49.81 3.57 33.25
N GLU A 226 49.14 3.43 32.10
CA GLU A 226 47.99 4.27 31.75
C GLU A 226 46.75 3.88 32.58
N PRO A 227 46.12 4.84 33.31
CA PRO A 227 44.90 4.57 34.07
C PRO A 227 43.66 4.48 33.16
N GLU A 228 42.61 3.79 33.59
CA GLU A 228 41.35 3.75 32.84
C GLU A 228 40.62 5.10 32.98
N MET A 229 40.49 5.81 31.86
CA MET A 229 39.83 7.12 31.78
C MET A 229 38.76 7.15 30.71
N GLN A 230 37.73 7.95 30.96
CA GLN A 230 36.58 8.11 30.11
C GLN A 230 36.33 9.58 29.81
N LEU A 231 36.16 9.93 28.53
CA LEU A 231 35.68 11.24 28.10
C LEU A 231 34.17 11.17 27.85
N LEU A 232 33.41 11.94 28.61
CA LEU A 232 31.95 11.97 28.60
C LEU A 232 31.45 13.25 27.93
N PHE A 233 30.60 13.11 26.92
CA PHE A 233 29.81 14.22 26.38
C PHE A 233 28.45 14.29 27.09
N THR A 234 28.17 15.39 27.81
CA THR A 234 27.10 15.44 28.84
C THR A 234 25.87 16.28 28.47
N LEU A 235 24.77 16.02 29.19
CA LEU A 235 23.42 16.59 28.98
C LEU A 235 23.11 17.88 29.76
N LYS A 236 23.74 18.08 30.92
CA LYS A 236 23.32 19.11 31.89
C LYS A 236 24.28 20.29 31.93
N LYS A 237 23.76 21.49 31.69
CA LYS A 237 24.41 22.73 32.11
C LYS A 237 24.52 22.75 33.64
N GLY A 238 25.73 22.90 34.17
CA GLY A 238 25.97 23.10 35.60
C GLY A 238 26.05 21.82 36.44
N LEU A 239 26.93 20.87 36.07
CA LEU A 239 27.39 19.85 37.03
C LEU A 239 28.04 20.53 38.24
N ASP A 240 27.67 20.10 39.45
CA ASP A 240 28.18 20.66 40.71
C ASP A 240 29.70 20.46 40.80
N ARG A 241 30.43 21.56 40.66
CA ARG A 241 31.90 21.62 40.63
C ARG A 241 32.57 21.12 41.91
N ARG A 242 31.82 20.92 43.00
CA ARG A 242 32.37 20.54 44.32
C ARG A 242 32.40 19.03 44.60
N ARG A 243 31.80 18.18 43.76
CA ARG A 243 31.70 16.72 44.01
C ARG A 243 32.68 15.83 43.23
N PHE A 244 33.32 16.33 42.17
CA PHE A 244 34.12 15.51 41.25
C PHE A 244 35.54 16.10 41.06
N ASN A 245 36.58 15.32 41.36
CA ASN A 245 37.94 15.82 41.61
C ASN A 245 38.80 16.17 40.36
N PHE A 246 38.32 15.96 39.12
CA PHE A 246 39.12 16.16 37.90
C PHE A 246 38.38 16.88 36.75
N GLN A 247 37.61 17.95 37.04
CA GLN A 247 37.05 18.79 35.97
C GLN A 247 37.96 19.98 35.67
N ARG A 248 38.66 19.96 34.53
CA ARG A 248 39.24 21.16 33.92
C ARG A 248 38.51 21.53 32.61
N VAL A 249 37.63 22.52 32.71
CA VAL A 249 37.42 23.63 31.76
C VAL A 249 36.35 23.57 30.64
N ASN A 250 35.83 22.44 30.13
CA ASN A 250 34.79 22.52 29.06
C ASN A 250 33.35 22.13 29.51
N GLU A 251 32.35 22.98 29.23
CA GLU A 251 30.94 22.78 29.63
C GLU A 251 30.24 21.61 28.91
N VAL A 252 30.78 21.16 27.77
CA VAL A 252 30.15 20.17 26.88
C VAL A 252 30.76 18.76 27.01
N ALA A 253 31.97 18.64 27.55
CA ALA A 253 32.65 17.38 27.74
C ALA A 253 33.52 17.36 29.00
N ALA A 254 33.60 16.22 29.68
CA ALA A 254 34.40 16.05 30.89
C ALA A 254 35.16 14.72 30.89
N VAL A 255 36.39 14.74 31.41
CA VAL A 255 37.25 13.56 31.56
C VAL A 255 37.11 13.01 32.98
N PHE A 256 36.89 11.70 33.12
CA PHE A 256 36.69 11.02 34.41
C PHE A 256 37.58 9.79 34.55
N SER A 257 38.09 9.55 35.76
CA SER A 257 38.74 8.31 36.15
C SER A 257 37.72 7.34 36.75
N THR A 258 37.77 6.06 36.35
CA THR A 258 36.87 5.01 36.88
C THR A 258 37.21 4.54 38.29
N THR A 259 38.33 5.00 38.86
CA THR A 259 38.83 4.58 40.19
C THR A 259 38.38 5.48 41.35
N ALA A 260 37.58 6.52 41.10
CA ALA A 260 37.06 7.43 42.13
C ALA A 260 35.65 7.00 42.60
N ASN A 261 35.38 7.03 43.91
CA ASN A 261 34.14 6.57 44.58
C ASN A 261 32.86 7.41 44.29
N GLY A 262 32.68 7.95 43.08
CA GLY A 262 31.52 8.78 42.70
C GLY A 262 30.69 8.15 41.59
N GLU A 263 29.36 8.34 41.64
CA GLU A 263 28.45 7.97 40.54
C GLU A 263 28.78 8.77 39.26
N ILE A 264 28.95 8.06 38.14
CA ILE A 264 29.23 8.65 36.83
C ILE A 264 27.96 9.37 36.32
N PRO A 265 28.03 10.64 35.87
CA PRO A 265 26.87 11.35 35.32
C PRO A 265 26.31 10.68 34.06
N GLU A 266 25.02 10.82 33.79
CA GLU A 266 24.42 10.41 32.52
C GLU A 266 25.08 11.15 31.33
N SER A 267 25.65 10.40 30.38
CA SER A 267 26.24 10.89 29.13
C SER A 267 25.58 10.28 27.89
N TYR A 268 25.63 10.99 26.77
CA TYR A 268 25.16 10.47 25.48
C TYR A 268 26.17 9.54 24.82
N VAL A 269 27.45 9.92 24.90
CA VAL A 269 28.57 9.20 24.31
C VAL A 269 29.72 9.23 25.31
N THR A 270 30.35 8.07 25.49
CA THR A 270 31.51 7.91 26.37
C THR A 270 32.66 7.33 25.56
N ILE A 271 33.72 8.12 25.37
CA ILE A 271 34.96 7.66 24.75
C ILE A 271 35.84 7.04 25.84
N ARG A 272 36.36 5.84 25.59
CA ARG A 272 37.22 5.10 26.53
C ARG A 272 38.62 4.98 25.95
N ASN A 273 39.64 5.07 26.79
CA ASN A 273 41.05 4.87 26.41
C ASN A 273 41.37 3.38 26.13
N ARG A 274 40.70 2.82 25.12
CA ARG A 274 40.85 1.44 24.64
C ARG A 274 41.21 1.47 23.15
N SER A 275 41.86 0.42 22.68
CA SER A 275 42.15 0.17 21.26
C SER A 275 41.13 -0.74 20.58
N THR A 276 40.20 -1.35 21.33
CA THR A 276 39.16 -2.20 20.75
C THR A 276 38.09 -1.34 20.07
N LYS A 277 38.03 -1.34 18.73
CA LYS A 277 37.07 -0.55 17.96
C LYS A 277 35.63 -0.82 18.39
N HIS A 278 34.94 0.22 18.84
CA HIS A 278 33.52 0.15 19.18
C HIS A 278 32.78 1.34 18.56
N LEU A 279 31.80 1.05 17.70
CA LEU A 279 31.00 2.06 17.01
C LEU A 279 29.64 2.19 17.69
N GLN A 280 29.34 3.39 18.22
CA GLN A 280 28.07 3.70 18.84
C GLN A 280 27.19 4.51 17.88
N TYR A 281 25.93 4.10 17.72
CA TYR A 281 24.93 4.90 16.99
C TYR A 281 24.51 6.13 17.79
N VAL A 282 24.45 7.28 17.12
CA VAL A 282 24.06 8.55 17.74
C VAL A 282 22.60 8.88 17.42
N ASN A 283 21.84 9.30 18.43
CA ASN A 283 20.46 9.72 18.28
C ASN A 283 20.39 11.05 17.51
N THR A 284 19.58 11.11 16.44
CA THR A 284 19.40 12.34 15.65
C THR A 284 18.83 13.54 16.42
N LEU A 285 18.20 13.30 17.57
CA LEU A 285 17.66 14.34 18.47
C LEU A 285 18.76 15.01 19.33
N ASP A 286 19.97 14.44 19.36
CA ASP A 286 21.10 15.01 20.10
C ASP A 286 21.62 16.28 19.43
N ALA A 287 21.82 17.32 20.23
CA ALA A 287 22.29 18.63 19.80
C ALA A 287 23.68 18.59 19.14
N ASN A 288 24.49 17.57 19.47
CA ASN A 288 25.87 17.45 19.01
C ASN A 288 26.02 16.72 17.67
N VAL A 289 24.96 16.10 17.14
CA VAL A 289 25.02 15.38 15.85
C VAL A 289 25.46 16.29 14.71
N GLU A 290 24.86 17.48 14.61
CA GLU A 290 25.21 18.42 13.54
C GLU A 290 26.67 18.91 13.64
N PRO A 291 27.17 19.40 14.79
CA PRO A 291 28.57 19.81 14.87
C PRO A 291 29.57 18.65 14.75
N TRP A 292 29.22 17.43 15.16
CA TRP A 292 30.09 16.26 14.94
C TRP A 292 30.20 15.86 13.47
N THR A 293 29.15 16.09 12.68
CA THR A 293 29.08 15.68 11.27
C THR A 293 29.43 16.79 10.29
N TYR A 294 29.19 18.06 10.66
CA TYR A 294 29.48 19.24 9.85
C TYR A 294 30.39 20.24 10.58
N PRO A 295 31.60 19.84 11.00
CA PRO A 295 32.50 20.70 11.77
C PRO A 295 32.85 22.01 11.02
N LEU A 296 32.83 22.04 9.69
CA LEU A 296 33.08 23.27 8.93
C LEU A 296 31.94 24.31 9.06
N PHE A 297 30.71 23.88 9.33
CA PHE A 297 29.59 24.78 9.62
C PHE A 297 29.48 25.13 11.11
N TYR A 298 30.10 24.33 11.96
CA TYR A 298 30.10 24.50 13.42
C TYR A 298 31.54 24.42 13.97
N PRO A 299 32.45 25.34 13.56
CA PRO A 299 33.87 25.23 13.88
C PRO A 299 34.16 25.30 15.39
N TYR A 300 33.30 25.94 16.17
CA TYR A 300 33.40 26.00 17.64
C TYR A 300 32.67 24.85 18.36
N GLY A 301 32.02 23.94 17.62
CA GLY A 301 31.17 22.91 18.20
C GLY A 301 29.85 23.42 18.80
N THR A 302 29.37 24.58 18.36
CA THR A 302 28.08 25.13 18.81
C THR A 302 26.93 24.14 18.55
N PRO A 303 26.00 23.96 19.52
CA PRO A 303 24.93 22.97 19.40
C PRO A 303 24.00 23.21 18.19
N GLY A 304 23.65 22.11 17.51
CA GLY A 304 22.60 22.07 16.49
C GLY A 304 21.19 22.13 17.08
N TRP A 305 20.20 21.67 16.32
CA TRP A 305 18.83 21.60 16.82
C TRP A 305 18.68 20.57 17.96
N HIS A 306 17.94 20.94 19.01
CA HIS A 306 17.60 20.09 20.16
C HIS A 306 16.27 20.50 20.78
N ASP A 307 15.76 19.68 21.70
CA ASP A 307 14.39 19.78 22.22
C ASP A 307 14.14 20.98 23.15
N ASP A 308 15.19 21.65 23.63
CA ASP A 308 15.06 22.78 24.56
C ASP A 308 14.80 24.12 23.88
N TYR A 309 14.95 24.23 22.55
CA TYR A 309 14.59 25.45 21.84
C TYR A 309 13.10 25.79 21.99
N ARG A 310 12.78 26.99 22.51
CA ARG A 310 11.41 27.49 22.72
C ARG A 310 11.06 28.59 21.73
N MET A 311 9.80 28.62 21.30
CA MET A 311 9.28 29.66 20.42
C MET A 311 9.33 31.03 21.11
N ASN A 312 9.49 32.10 20.32
CA ASN A 312 9.47 33.45 20.85
C ASN A 312 8.12 33.74 21.52
N ASN A 313 8.15 34.22 22.77
CA ASN A 313 6.97 34.49 23.60
C ASN A 313 6.00 33.29 23.81
N ASN A 314 6.49 32.05 23.73
CA ASN A 314 5.66 30.85 23.87
C ASN A 314 6.44 29.67 24.44
N SER A 315 5.86 28.92 25.39
CA SER A 315 6.46 27.72 25.98
C SER A 315 6.54 26.52 25.04
N ARG A 316 5.99 26.61 23.82
CA ARG A 316 6.06 25.56 22.81
C ARG A 316 7.46 25.42 22.21
N ARG A 317 7.89 24.18 22.00
CA ARG A 317 9.17 23.82 21.35
C ARG A 317 9.24 24.30 19.88
N ILE A 318 10.40 24.79 19.45
CA ILE A 318 10.71 25.04 18.04
C ILE A 318 10.93 23.69 17.32
N SER A 319 10.18 23.43 16.25
CA SER A 319 10.40 22.23 15.44
C SER A 319 11.71 22.30 14.66
N ARG A 320 12.34 21.16 14.37
CA ARG A 320 13.54 21.09 13.53
C ARG A 320 13.36 21.81 12.19
N ASN A 321 12.19 21.68 11.56
CA ASN A 321 11.84 22.42 10.35
C ASN A 321 11.86 23.95 10.54
N GLY A 322 11.38 24.45 11.69
CA GLY A 322 11.46 25.88 12.02
C GLY A 322 12.89 26.37 12.22
N HIS A 323 13.73 25.56 12.89
CA HIS A 323 15.15 25.85 13.09
C HIS A 323 15.91 25.92 11.76
N VAL A 324 15.75 24.90 10.90
CA VAL A 324 16.42 24.82 9.60
C VAL A 324 16.05 26.01 8.71
N LYS A 325 14.75 26.36 8.61
CA LYS A 325 14.29 27.55 7.86
C LYS A 325 14.94 28.84 8.32
N TYR A 326 15.10 29.01 9.63
CA TYR A 326 15.70 30.22 10.18
C TYR A 326 17.21 30.29 9.86
N ARG A 327 17.91 29.15 9.95
CA ARG A 327 19.36 29.04 9.66
C ARG A 327 19.69 29.29 8.18
N ILE A 328 18.86 28.84 7.25
CA ILE A 328 19.08 29.05 5.80
C ILE A 328 18.43 30.32 5.23
N ALA A 329 17.78 31.13 6.09
CA ALA A 329 17.18 32.37 5.63
C ALA A 329 18.27 33.36 5.18
N ILE A 330 18.05 33.96 4.00
CA ILE A 330 18.99 34.89 3.39
C ILE A 330 18.83 36.25 4.07
N ARG A 331 19.93 36.82 4.57
CA ARG A 331 19.98 38.15 5.20
C ARG A 331 21.12 38.97 4.58
N ASP A 332 21.41 40.12 5.15
CA ASP A 332 22.60 40.91 4.78
C ASP A 332 23.88 40.29 5.35
N GLU A 333 23.80 39.62 6.49
CA GLU A 333 24.95 38.92 7.08
C GLU A 333 25.34 37.67 6.26
N PRO A 334 26.64 37.31 6.21
CA PRO A 334 27.10 36.09 5.56
C PRO A 334 26.40 34.85 6.10
N ASN A 335 25.98 33.96 5.20
CA ASN A 335 25.38 32.69 5.57
C ASN A 335 26.25 31.53 5.11
N TYR A 336 27.12 31.05 6.00
CA TYR A 336 28.11 30.02 5.69
C TYR A 336 27.47 28.69 5.25
N PHE A 337 26.25 28.38 5.69
CA PHE A 337 25.50 27.23 5.15
C PHE A 337 25.26 27.39 3.65
N LEU A 338 24.74 28.55 3.21
CA LEU A 338 24.48 28.81 1.78
C LEU A 338 25.77 28.96 0.95
N MET A 339 26.87 29.38 1.58
CA MET A 339 28.19 29.48 0.95
C MET A 339 28.87 28.11 0.79
N GLY A 340 28.44 27.08 1.55
CA GLY A 340 29.04 25.74 1.54
C GLY A 340 28.76 24.86 0.32
N ARG A 341 28.04 25.35 -0.70
CA ARG A 341 27.87 24.69 -2.02
C ARG A 341 27.51 23.20 -1.94
N ARG A 342 28.43 22.29 -2.30
CA ARG A 342 28.20 20.83 -2.23
C ARG A 342 27.95 20.32 -0.81
N LEU A 343 28.53 20.96 0.21
CA LEU A 343 28.27 20.65 1.62
C LEU A 343 26.86 21.10 2.03
N PHE A 344 26.40 22.25 1.52
CA PHE A 344 25.03 22.73 1.74
C PHE A 344 23.98 21.75 1.20
N GLN A 345 24.23 21.17 0.02
CA GLN A 345 23.37 20.14 -0.55
C GLN A 345 23.26 18.92 0.38
N GLN A 346 24.38 18.45 0.93
CA GLN A 346 24.40 17.32 1.89
C GLN A 346 23.65 17.69 3.17
N TRP A 347 23.98 18.83 3.79
CA TRP A 347 23.36 19.28 5.04
C TRP A 347 21.85 19.48 4.91
N THR A 348 21.37 19.99 3.77
CA THR A 348 19.94 20.22 3.55
C THR A 348 19.16 18.93 3.35
N VAL A 349 19.72 17.99 2.57
CA VAL A 349 19.11 16.66 2.38
C VAL A 349 19.05 15.90 3.70
N ASP A 350 20.14 15.94 4.46
CA ASP A 350 20.20 15.37 5.80
C ASP A 350 19.12 15.96 6.73
N ASN A 351 19.08 17.29 6.86
CA ASN A 351 18.11 17.95 7.72
C ASN A 351 16.66 17.66 7.32
N TYR A 352 16.36 17.55 6.02
CA TYR A 352 15.03 17.12 5.59
C TYR A 352 14.72 15.66 5.97
N VAL A 353 15.67 14.73 5.80
CA VAL A 353 15.49 13.33 6.20
C VAL A 353 15.29 13.21 7.70
N LYS A 354 16.03 13.97 8.51
CA LYS A 354 15.82 14.11 9.96
C LYS A 354 14.39 14.61 10.28
N ILE A 355 13.91 15.67 9.63
CA ILE A 355 12.54 16.19 9.79
C ILE A 355 11.48 15.14 9.42
N GLU A 356 11.70 14.37 8.34
CA GLU A 356 10.77 13.32 7.93
C GLU A 356 10.81 12.13 8.88
N ARG A 357 12.00 11.76 9.38
CA ARG A 357 12.20 10.72 10.39
C ARG A 357 11.39 11.02 11.66
N ASP A 358 11.42 12.25 12.17
CA ASP A 358 10.63 12.64 13.35
C ASP A 358 9.13 12.36 13.15
N ARG A 359 8.62 12.64 11.93
CA ARG A 359 7.21 12.38 11.58
C ARG A 359 6.93 10.89 11.47
N LEU A 360 7.84 10.12 10.88
CA LEU A 360 7.71 8.68 10.72
C LEU A 360 7.81 7.95 12.06
N GLU A 361 8.71 8.35 12.94
CA GLU A 361 8.81 7.81 14.30
C GLU A 361 7.53 8.07 15.10
N PHE A 362 6.94 9.27 14.99
CA PHE A 362 5.63 9.55 15.58
C PHE A 362 4.57 8.56 15.06
N LEU A 363 4.49 8.37 13.74
CA LEU A 363 3.54 7.42 13.13
C LEU A 363 3.79 5.98 13.57
N ARG A 364 5.06 5.58 13.73
CA ARG A 364 5.46 4.23 14.17
C ARG A 364 5.02 3.94 15.61
N HIS A 365 5.16 4.91 16.52
CA HIS A 365 4.78 4.74 17.93
C HIS A 365 3.26 4.87 18.16
N LYS A 366 2.52 5.51 17.24
CA LYS A 366 1.09 5.79 17.38
C LYS A 366 0.18 4.89 16.53
N GLN A 367 0.68 3.74 16.03
CA GLN A 367 -0.08 2.81 15.19
C GLN A 367 -1.43 2.38 15.81
N LYS A 368 -1.50 2.15 17.13
CA LYS A 368 -2.75 1.77 17.82
C LYS A 368 -3.85 2.86 17.78
N THR A 369 -3.43 4.13 17.77
CA THR A 369 -4.33 5.29 17.67
C THR A 369 -4.69 5.65 16.23
N LEU A 370 -3.96 5.16 15.24
CA LEU A 370 -4.19 5.42 13.81
C LEU A 370 -5.21 4.41 13.25
N ARG A 371 -6.41 4.29 13.82
CA ARG A 371 -7.46 3.40 13.27
C ARG A 371 -8.09 4.03 12.02
N VAL A 372 -7.70 3.55 10.84
CA VAL A 372 -8.30 3.93 9.55
C VAL A 372 -8.97 2.70 8.95
N ASP A 373 -10.25 2.83 8.58
CA ASP A 373 -11.19 1.76 8.17
C ASP A 373 -10.75 0.84 7.00
N SER A 374 -9.56 1.03 6.42
CA SER A 374 -9.09 0.29 5.24
C SER A 374 -8.10 -0.85 5.54
N TYR A 375 -7.93 -1.28 6.80
CA TYR A 375 -6.92 -2.29 7.15
C TYR A 375 -7.37 -3.73 6.92
N GLU A 376 -8.66 -4.03 6.93
CA GLU A 376 -9.17 -5.41 6.82
C GLU A 376 -8.83 -6.06 5.47
N GLY A 377 -9.05 -5.34 4.35
CA GLY A 377 -8.68 -5.83 3.01
C GLY A 377 -7.16 -5.90 2.76
N LEU A 378 -6.36 -5.07 3.45
CA LEU A 378 -4.91 -5.16 3.38
C LEU A 378 -4.38 -6.31 4.22
N LEU A 379 -4.89 -6.51 5.43
CA LEU A 379 -4.53 -7.63 6.30
C LEU A 379 -4.82 -8.96 5.59
N GLU A 380 -5.94 -9.07 4.90
CA GLU A 380 -6.27 -10.22 4.05
C GLU A 380 -5.27 -10.43 2.90
N HIS A 381 -4.86 -9.35 2.21
CA HIS A 381 -3.83 -9.44 1.17
C HIS A 381 -2.44 -9.84 1.73
N LEU A 382 -2.05 -9.27 2.87
CA LEU A 382 -0.79 -9.62 3.53
C LEU A 382 -0.82 -11.06 4.03
N ARG A 383 -1.98 -11.56 4.48
CA ARG A 383 -2.16 -12.97 4.88
C ARG A 383 -1.91 -13.88 3.70
N ARG A 384 -2.56 -13.63 2.57
CA ARG A 384 -2.33 -14.40 1.32
C ARG A 384 -0.87 -14.39 0.88
N ARG A 385 -0.20 -13.23 0.92
CA ARG A 385 1.21 -13.11 0.50
C ARG A 385 2.20 -13.78 1.46
N ALA A 386 1.91 -13.76 2.76
CA ALA A 386 2.66 -14.50 3.77
C ALA A 386 2.49 -16.01 3.56
N THR A 387 1.27 -16.47 3.21
CA THR A 387 0.98 -17.86 2.81
C THR A 387 1.73 -18.25 1.54
N ASP A 388 1.77 -17.40 0.51
CA ASP A 388 2.49 -17.65 -0.76
C ASP A 388 4.02 -17.77 -0.57
N THR A 389 4.57 -17.17 0.49
CA THR A 389 6.01 -17.18 0.81
C THR A 389 6.38 -18.06 2.01
N ASN A 390 5.42 -18.85 2.52
CA ASN A 390 5.59 -19.75 3.66
C ASN A 390 6.08 -19.07 4.96
N ASN A 391 5.67 -17.82 5.18
CA ASN A 391 6.00 -17.02 6.37
C ASN A 391 4.74 -16.65 7.17
N ARG A 392 4.85 -16.46 8.49
CA ARG A 392 3.82 -15.92 9.40
C ARG A 392 3.81 -14.40 9.34
N ILE A 393 2.69 -13.71 9.55
CA ILE A 393 2.72 -12.24 9.60
C ILE A 393 3.25 -11.78 10.96
N GLY A 394 4.34 -11.04 10.95
CA GLY A 394 4.87 -10.37 12.13
C GLY A 394 4.28 -8.96 12.33
N LYS A 395 5.13 -7.99 12.62
CA LYS A 395 4.72 -6.61 12.91
C LYS A 395 4.22 -5.90 11.66
N VAL A 396 2.97 -5.45 11.71
CA VAL A 396 2.36 -4.63 10.64
C VAL A 396 2.45 -3.15 11.01
N VAL A 397 3.26 -2.38 10.29
CA VAL A 397 3.40 -0.93 10.44
C VAL A 397 2.89 -0.26 9.18
N ILE A 398 1.92 0.65 9.33
CA ILE A 398 1.16 1.19 8.22
C ILE A 398 1.28 2.71 8.13
N LEU A 399 1.49 3.23 6.92
CA LEU A 399 1.47 4.66 6.65
C LEU A 399 0.05 5.17 6.32
N PRO A 400 -0.48 6.14 7.07
CA PRO A 400 -1.83 6.65 6.81
C PRO A 400 -1.90 7.47 5.52
N SER A 401 -3.12 7.67 5.01
CA SER A 401 -3.38 8.50 3.81
C SER A 401 -3.05 9.99 4.01
N THR A 402 -2.86 10.43 5.26
CA THR A 402 -2.42 11.79 5.62
C THR A 402 -0.92 12.00 5.43
N HIS A 403 -0.13 10.93 5.37
CA HIS A 403 1.31 11.03 5.11
C HIS A 403 1.54 11.20 3.59
N ILE A 404 2.14 12.33 3.19
CA ILE A 404 2.39 12.62 1.77
C ILE A 404 3.34 11.56 1.21
N GLY A 405 2.98 10.96 0.06
CA GLY A 405 3.79 9.94 -0.60
C GLY A 405 3.51 8.50 -0.14
N SER A 406 2.63 8.27 0.85
CA SER A 406 2.20 6.92 1.21
C SER A 406 1.33 6.27 0.12
N PRO A 407 1.28 4.92 0.03
CA PRO A 407 0.42 4.22 -0.94
C PRO A 407 -1.04 4.70 -0.91
N ARG A 408 -1.58 4.88 0.30
CA ARG A 408 -2.95 5.36 0.51
C ARG A 408 -3.10 6.84 0.14
N ASN A 409 -2.11 7.68 0.44
CA ASN A 409 -2.14 9.08 0.02
C ASN A 409 -2.23 9.19 -1.50
N MET A 410 -1.39 8.44 -2.21
CA MET A 410 -1.38 8.39 -3.68
C MET A 410 -2.71 7.90 -4.24
N GLN A 411 -3.25 6.78 -3.71
CA GLN A 411 -4.55 6.24 -4.15
C GLN A 411 -5.69 7.23 -3.91
N GLN A 412 -5.72 7.90 -2.76
CA GLN A 412 -6.75 8.88 -2.44
C GLN A 412 -6.65 10.13 -3.34
N ASN A 413 -5.43 10.58 -3.66
CA ASN A 413 -5.24 11.69 -4.57
C ASN A 413 -5.68 11.31 -6.00
N TYR A 414 -5.43 10.08 -6.44
CA TYR A 414 -5.94 9.54 -7.71
C TYR A 414 -7.46 9.57 -7.78
N GLN A 415 -8.13 9.02 -6.77
CA GLN A 415 -9.59 9.05 -6.72
C GLN A 415 -10.14 10.48 -6.67
N ASP A 416 -9.45 11.40 -5.96
CA ASP A 416 -9.83 12.81 -5.91
C ASP A 416 -9.76 13.48 -7.30
N ALA A 417 -8.73 13.21 -8.10
CA ALA A 417 -8.67 13.78 -9.45
C ALA A 417 -9.62 13.09 -10.44
N MET A 418 -9.82 11.77 -10.32
CA MET A 418 -10.86 11.07 -11.08
C MET A 418 -12.25 11.64 -10.80
N THR A 419 -12.48 12.18 -9.60
CA THR A 419 -13.75 12.85 -9.25
C THR A 419 -13.92 14.17 -9.98
N ILE A 420 -12.82 14.92 -10.18
CA ILE A 420 -12.83 16.13 -11.02
C ILE A 420 -13.14 15.74 -12.47
N VAL A 421 -12.50 14.69 -12.99
CA VAL A 421 -12.75 14.16 -14.34
C VAL A 421 -14.19 13.67 -14.51
N ARG A 422 -14.75 12.95 -13.51
CA ARG A 422 -16.15 12.52 -13.54
C ARG A 422 -17.12 13.70 -13.61
N LYS A 423 -16.81 14.80 -12.92
CA LYS A 423 -17.68 15.99 -12.87
C LYS A 423 -17.56 16.87 -14.12
N PHE A 424 -16.37 17.01 -14.69
CA PHE A 424 -16.11 17.99 -15.76
C PHE A 424 -15.66 17.38 -17.09
N GLY A 425 -15.54 16.06 -17.18
CA GLY A 425 -15.06 15.34 -18.35
C GLY A 425 -13.53 15.19 -18.38
N LYS A 426 -13.02 14.60 -19.46
CA LYS A 426 -11.58 14.41 -19.68
C LYS A 426 -10.84 15.76 -19.74
N PRO A 427 -9.56 15.83 -19.32
CA PRO A 427 -8.70 16.96 -19.64
C PRO A 427 -8.56 17.14 -21.15
N ASP A 428 -8.36 18.39 -21.58
CA ASP A 428 -8.16 18.80 -22.97
C ASP A 428 -6.67 19.08 -23.28
N LEU A 429 -5.87 19.48 -22.28
CA LEU A 429 -4.44 19.76 -22.43
C LEU A 429 -3.60 19.05 -21.36
N PHE A 430 -2.41 18.63 -21.77
CA PHE A 430 -1.31 18.17 -20.92
C PHE A 430 -0.10 19.09 -21.11
N ILE A 431 0.33 19.71 -20.03
CA ILE A 431 1.44 20.67 -20.02
C ILE A 431 2.51 20.18 -19.07
N THR A 432 3.76 20.23 -19.51
CA THR A 432 4.89 20.02 -18.61
C THR A 432 5.85 21.20 -18.63
N LEU A 433 6.43 21.55 -17.49
CA LEU A 433 7.44 22.61 -17.37
C LEU A 433 8.62 22.12 -16.53
N THR A 434 9.83 22.25 -17.06
CA THR A 434 11.08 21.96 -16.33
C THR A 434 11.75 23.26 -15.90
N SER A 435 12.24 23.33 -14.66
CA SER A 435 12.98 24.49 -14.15
C SER A 435 14.19 24.83 -15.01
N ASN A 436 14.41 26.11 -15.32
CA ASN A 436 15.64 26.59 -15.96
C ASN A 436 16.61 27.15 -14.90
N PRO A 437 17.82 26.58 -14.74
CA PRO A 437 18.81 27.09 -13.79
C PRO A 437 19.37 28.47 -14.16
N LYS A 438 19.14 28.96 -15.39
CA LYS A 438 19.61 30.26 -15.88
C LYS A 438 18.60 31.39 -15.68
N TRP A 439 17.48 31.14 -15.00
CA TRP A 439 16.51 32.20 -14.70
C TRP A 439 17.17 33.35 -13.96
N ARG A 440 16.81 34.57 -14.36
CA ARG A 440 17.35 35.82 -13.83
C ARG A 440 17.26 35.91 -12.31
N GLU A 441 16.15 35.48 -11.72
CA GLU A 441 15.97 35.46 -10.27
C GLU A 441 16.98 34.56 -9.54
N ILE A 442 17.48 33.51 -10.20
CA ILE A 442 18.53 32.65 -9.64
C ILE A 442 19.88 33.34 -9.83
N THR A 443 20.22 33.70 -11.07
CA THR A 443 21.56 34.21 -11.42
C THR A 443 21.91 35.52 -10.72
N GLU A 444 20.95 36.43 -10.50
CA GLU A 444 21.14 37.67 -9.74
C GLU A 444 21.42 37.45 -8.24
N ASN A 445 21.10 36.26 -7.70
CA ASN A 445 21.24 35.94 -6.28
C ASN A 445 22.31 34.85 -6.02
N LEU A 446 23.13 34.54 -7.02
CA LEU A 446 24.33 33.70 -6.89
C LEU A 446 25.52 34.57 -6.47
N LEU A 447 26.34 34.06 -5.55
CA LEU A 447 27.63 34.68 -5.24
C LEU A 447 28.64 34.44 -6.39
N PRO A 448 29.74 35.21 -6.47
CA PRO A 448 30.80 34.97 -7.45
C PRO A 448 31.22 33.48 -7.48
N ASN A 449 31.33 32.93 -8.69
CA ASN A 449 31.70 31.53 -8.94
C ASN A 449 30.71 30.46 -8.39
N GLN A 450 29.51 30.84 -7.93
CA GLN A 450 28.44 29.89 -7.63
C GLN A 450 27.65 29.51 -8.89
N THR A 451 27.08 28.31 -8.87
CA THR A 451 26.15 27.80 -9.87
C THR A 451 24.77 27.58 -9.26
N ALA A 452 23.72 27.45 -10.08
CA ALA A 452 22.37 27.15 -9.60
C ALA A 452 22.30 25.83 -8.77
N SER A 453 23.15 24.84 -9.08
CA SER A 453 23.24 23.61 -8.27
C SER A 453 23.74 23.86 -6.85
N ASP A 454 24.55 24.89 -6.62
CA ASP A 454 25.06 25.22 -5.28
C ASP A 454 23.99 25.88 -4.40
N ARG A 455 22.93 26.43 -5.02
CA ARG A 455 21.81 27.11 -4.36
C ARG A 455 20.46 26.44 -4.65
N PRO A 456 20.27 25.19 -4.17
CA PRO A 456 19.02 24.45 -4.37
C PRO A 456 17.81 25.13 -3.72
N ASP A 457 18.02 25.99 -2.71
CA ASP A 457 17.00 26.82 -2.09
C ASP A 457 16.42 27.84 -3.09
N LEU A 458 17.26 28.52 -3.87
CA LEU A 458 16.83 29.45 -4.92
C LEU A 458 16.10 28.71 -6.04
N VAL A 459 16.63 27.56 -6.49
CA VAL A 459 15.97 26.74 -7.52
C VAL A 459 14.55 26.36 -7.08
N ALA A 460 14.37 25.90 -5.85
CA ALA A 460 13.06 25.52 -5.32
C ALA A 460 12.09 26.72 -5.18
N ARG A 461 12.59 27.87 -4.68
CA ARG A 461 11.79 29.09 -4.49
C ARG A 461 11.36 29.70 -5.82
N VAL A 462 12.28 29.87 -6.77
CA VAL A 462 12.01 30.45 -8.08
C VAL A 462 11.09 29.55 -8.90
N PHE A 463 11.29 28.23 -8.87
CA PHE A 463 10.39 27.30 -9.52
C PHE A 463 8.95 27.42 -9.02
N GLU A 464 8.75 27.50 -7.70
CA GLU A 464 7.41 27.67 -7.13
C GLU A 464 6.75 28.98 -7.60
N MET A 465 7.50 30.08 -7.66
CA MET A 465 7.02 31.35 -8.22
C MET A 465 6.65 31.25 -9.70
N LYS A 466 7.52 30.66 -10.53
CA LYS A 466 7.29 30.50 -11.99
C LYS A 466 6.11 29.57 -12.26
N LYS A 467 5.96 28.49 -11.49
CA LYS A 467 4.80 27.58 -11.55
C LYS A 467 3.51 28.29 -11.16
N ASN A 468 3.52 29.13 -10.13
CA ASN A 468 2.35 29.92 -9.73
C ASN A 468 1.98 30.97 -10.79
N GLU A 469 2.95 31.62 -11.42
CA GLU A 469 2.67 32.50 -12.56
C GLU A 469 2.18 31.73 -13.79
N LEU A 470 2.71 30.54 -14.08
CA LEU A 470 2.20 29.68 -15.15
C LEU A 470 0.71 29.41 -14.96
N LEU A 471 0.30 29.04 -13.75
CA LEU A 471 -1.12 28.85 -13.40
C LEU A 471 -1.92 30.15 -13.54
N ASN A 472 -1.36 31.29 -13.14
CA ASN A 472 -1.99 32.61 -13.29
C ASN A 472 -2.24 32.97 -14.77
N VAL A 473 -1.23 32.78 -15.64
CA VAL A 473 -1.34 33.03 -17.09
C VAL A 473 -2.39 32.12 -17.73
N ILE A 474 -2.38 30.84 -17.37
CA ILE A 474 -3.30 29.86 -17.94
C ILE A 474 -4.74 30.09 -17.47
N VAL A 475 -4.94 30.26 -16.16
CA VAL A 475 -6.27 30.27 -15.53
C VAL A 475 -6.87 31.67 -15.49
N ASN A 476 -6.13 32.66 -15.00
CA ASN A 476 -6.65 34.02 -14.78
C ASN A 476 -6.53 34.89 -16.03
N LYS A 477 -5.40 34.82 -16.74
CA LYS A 477 -5.22 35.52 -18.03
C LYS A 477 -5.80 34.73 -19.22
N LYS A 478 -6.38 33.55 -18.97
CA LYS A 478 -7.13 32.73 -19.94
C LYS A 478 -6.35 32.45 -21.24
N LEU A 479 -5.05 32.12 -21.15
CA LEU A 479 -4.20 31.92 -22.33
C LEU A 479 -4.79 30.94 -23.35
N PHE A 480 -5.37 29.84 -22.88
CA PHE A 480 -6.01 28.81 -23.72
C PHE A 480 -7.55 28.91 -23.71
N GLY A 481 -8.10 30.05 -23.27
CA GLY A 481 -9.53 30.24 -22.99
C GLY A 481 -9.90 29.97 -21.52
N GLU A 482 -11.19 29.80 -21.24
CA GLU A 482 -11.68 29.61 -19.87
C GLU A 482 -11.40 28.21 -19.34
N VAL A 483 -10.62 28.13 -18.26
CA VAL A 483 -10.32 26.88 -17.56
C VAL A 483 -11.47 26.49 -16.64
N GLN A 484 -11.98 25.28 -16.81
CA GLN A 484 -13.00 24.69 -15.94
C GLN A 484 -12.37 23.99 -14.74
N ALA A 485 -11.33 23.20 -14.95
CA ALA A 485 -10.61 22.51 -13.88
C ALA A 485 -9.14 22.27 -14.25
N TYR A 486 -8.29 22.13 -13.25
CA TYR A 486 -6.91 21.67 -13.40
C TYR A 486 -6.44 20.81 -12.23
N VAL A 487 -5.45 19.95 -12.50
CA VAL A 487 -4.70 19.14 -11.54
C VAL A 487 -3.23 19.16 -11.94
N TYR A 488 -2.32 19.32 -10.99
CA TYR A 488 -0.88 19.28 -11.24
C TYR A 488 -0.11 18.49 -10.19
N VAL A 489 1.06 17.96 -10.58
CA VAL A 489 2.04 17.27 -9.72
C VAL A 489 3.45 17.73 -10.07
N ILE A 490 4.29 17.81 -9.05
CA ILE A 490 5.70 18.20 -9.14
C ILE A 490 6.56 16.95 -8.93
N GLU A 491 7.38 16.65 -9.91
CA GLU A 491 8.39 15.61 -9.90
C GLU A 491 9.78 16.27 -9.82
N TYR A 492 10.66 15.73 -8.99
CA TYR A 492 12.06 16.14 -8.93
C TYR A 492 12.85 15.09 -9.68
N GLN A 493 13.06 15.32 -10.98
CA GLN A 493 13.75 14.38 -11.86
C GLN A 493 15.11 13.99 -11.25
N LYS A 494 15.69 12.84 -11.63
CA LYS A 494 16.99 12.32 -11.15
C LYS A 494 18.21 13.27 -11.31
N ARG A 495 18.02 14.52 -11.73
CA ARG A 495 19.03 15.59 -11.82
C ARG A 495 18.78 16.74 -10.82
N GLY A 496 17.73 16.66 -10.01
CA GLY A 496 17.38 17.65 -8.99
C GLY A 496 16.55 18.84 -9.49
N LEU A 497 16.38 19.03 -10.81
CA LEU A 497 15.53 20.11 -11.33
C LEU A 497 14.04 19.78 -11.13
N PRO A 498 13.27 20.68 -10.51
CA PRO A 498 11.83 20.50 -10.38
C PRO A 498 11.14 20.52 -11.76
N HIS A 499 10.14 19.67 -11.91
CA HIS A 499 9.36 19.50 -13.12
C HIS A 499 7.88 19.37 -12.76
N VAL A 500 7.00 20.14 -13.39
CA VAL A 500 5.55 20.04 -13.14
C VAL A 500 4.86 19.37 -14.31
N HIS A 501 3.93 18.46 -14.00
CA HIS A 501 2.95 17.88 -14.92
C HIS A 501 1.59 18.50 -14.59
N LEU A 502 0.93 19.12 -15.57
CA LEU A 502 -0.32 19.86 -15.41
C LEU A 502 -1.36 19.35 -16.43
N LEU A 503 -2.52 18.93 -15.93
CA LEU A 503 -3.69 18.60 -16.74
C LEU A 503 -4.73 19.72 -16.61
N LEU A 504 -5.29 20.12 -17.74
CA LEU A 504 -6.29 21.18 -17.84
C LEU A 504 -7.57 20.67 -18.52
N THR A 505 -8.72 21.00 -17.96
CA THR A 505 -10.05 20.87 -18.57
C THR A 505 -10.56 22.28 -18.88
N LEU A 506 -10.85 22.55 -20.14
CA LEU A 506 -11.37 23.82 -20.65
C LEU A 506 -12.91 23.78 -20.70
N LYS A 507 -13.55 24.94 -20.56
CA LYS A 507 -14.99 25.06 -20.76
C LYS A 507 -15.36 24.76 -22.22
N PRO A 508 -16.61 24.34 -22.52
CA PRO A 508 -17.03 23.94 -23.88
C PRO A 508 -16.65 24.94 -24.98
N ASN A 509 -16.86 26.24 -24.76
CA ASN A 509 -16.57 27.30 -25.73
C ASN A 509 -15.07 27.63 -25.90
N SER A 510 -14.19 26.96 -25.16
CA SER A 510 -12.74 27.16 -25.20
C SER A 510 -11.98 25.91 -25.64
N LYS A 511 -12.67 24.81 -25.97
CA LYS A 511 -12.03 23.56 -26.39
C LYS A 511 -11.39 23.68 -27.77
N MET A 512 -10.24 23.02 -27.96
CA MET A 512 -9.50 22.99 -29.23
C MET A 512 -10.01 21.85 -30.11
N THR A 513 -11.10 22.10 -30.84
CA THR A 513 -11.80 21.06 -31.62
C THR A 513 -11.33 20.93 -33.07
N THR A 514 -10.58 21.90 -33.60
CA THR A 514 -10.10 21.89 -35.00
C THR A 514 -8.57 22.05 -35.07
N PRO A 515 -7.91 21.52 -36.13
CA PRO A 515 -6.47 21.71 -36.35
C PRO A 515 -6.01 23.17 -36.34
N GLU A 516 -6.82 24.10 -36.86
CA GLU A 516 -6.49 25.52 -36.94
C GLU A 516 -6.42 26.14 -35.54
N ILE A 517 -7.34 25.75 -34.65
CA ILE A 517 -7.33 26.18 -33.25
C ILE A 517 -6.11 25.57 -32.54
N VAL A 518 -5.75 24.32 -32.83
CA VAL A 518 -4.53 23.70 -32.28
C VAL A 518 -3.28 24.47 -32.73
N ASP A 519 -3.13 24.74 -34.03
CA ASP A 519 -1.99 25.45 -34.61
C ASP A 519 -1.88 26.91 -34.13
N LYS A 520 -3.00 27.52 -33.71
CA LYS A 520 -3.02 28.84 -33.06
C LYS A 520 -2.26 28.84 -31.73
N TYR A 521 -2.34 27.75 -30.96
CA TYR A 521 -1.78 27.67 -29.61
C TYR A 521 -0.52 26.81 -29.50
N ILE A 522 -0.36 25.80 -30.36
CA ILE A 522 0.69 24.79 -30.25
C ILE A 522 1.45 24.73 -31.56
N SER A 523 2.78 24.74 -31.47
CA SER A 523 3.69 24.62 -32.60
C SER A 523 4.74 23.55 -32.33
N ALA A 524 5.18 22.87 -33.37
CA ALA A 524 6.31 21.94 -33.33
C ALA A 524 7.36 22.29 -34.39
N GLU A 525 7.52 23.59 -34.67
CA GLU A 525 8.39 24.13 -35.73
C GLU A 525 9.46 25.06 -35.13
N ILE A 526 10.63 25.12 -35.78
CA ILE A 526 11.70 26.08 -35.51
C ILE A 526 11.38 27.38 -36.28
N PRO A 527 11.27 28.54 -35.61
CA PRO A 527 10.98 29.80 -36.26
C PRO A 527 12.22 30.38 -36.95
N SER A 528 12.03 31.37 -37.81
CA SER A 528 13.12 32.06 -38.53
C SER A 528 14.17 32.64 -37.55
N PRO A 529 15.47 32.38 -37.76
CA PRO A 529 16.53 32.93 -36.93
C PRO A 529 16.68 34.46 -37.06
N VAL A 530 16.16 35.04 -38.16
CA VAL A 530 16.22 36.49 -38.42
C VAL A 530 15.00 37.20 -37.84
N GLU A 531 13.79 36.75 -38.19
CA GLU A 531 12.55 37.43 -37.79
C GLU A 531 12.21 37.20 -36.30
N HIS A 532 12.59 36.05 -35.76
CA HIS A 532 12.23 35.62 -34.40
C HIS A 532 13.44 35.08 -33.64
N ALA A 533 14.56 35.82 -33.67
CA ALA A 533 15.83 35.43 -33.06
C ALA A 533 15.71 34.92 -31.60
N LYS A 534 14.95 35.63 -30.75
CA LYS A 534 14.76 35.22 -29.34
C LYS A 534 14.04 33.88 -29.21
N LEU A 535 12.92 33.69 -29.90
CA LEU A 535 12.17 32.43 -29.86
C LEU A 535 12.96 31.28 -30.51
N HIS A 536 13.70 31.57 -31.59
CA HIS A 536 14.62 30.62 -32.23
C HIS A 536 15.67 30.13 -31.23
N GLN A 537 16.32 31.03 -30.50
CA GLN A 537 17.31 30.69 -29.48
C GLN A 537 16.72 29.82 -28.36
N ILE A 538 15.52 30.15 -27.88
CA ILE A 538 14.84 29.39 -26.81
C ILE A 538 14.49 27.98 -27.30
N ILE A 539 13.91 27.85 -28.50
CA ILE A 539 13.50 26.55 -29.05
C ILE A 539 14.73 25.66 -29.31
N THR A 540 15.77 26.19 -29.95
CA THR A 540 17.00 25.44 -30.23
C THR A 540 17.75 25.02 -28.98
N SER A 541 17.63 25.79 -27.88
CA SER A 541 18.27 25.47 -26.60
C SER A 541 17.46 24.53 -25.71
N ASN A 542 16.13 24.67 -25.70
CA ASN A 542 15.27 24.07 -24.68
C ASN A 542 14.25 23.07 -25.22
N MET A 543 13.93 23.07 -26.52
CA MET A 543 12.81 22.29 -27.09
C MET A 543 13.23 21.23 -28.12
N ILE A 544 14.52 21.00 -28.32
CA ILE A 544 15.04 19.97 -29.23
C ILE A 544 15.22 18.65 -28.49
N HIS A 545 14.59 17.59 -28.99
CA HIS A 545 14.80 16.23 -28.52
C HIS A 545 16.03 15.61 -29.21
N GLY A 546 17.02 15.22 -28.42
CA GLY A 546 18.20 14.49 -28.88
C GLY A 546 19.53 15.19 -28.57
N PRO A 547 20.67 14.53 -28.85
CA PRO A 547 20.78 13.15 -29.33
C PRO A 547 20.29 12.11 -28.30
N CYS A 548 19.66 11.04 -28.79
CA CYS A 548 19.15 9.94 -27.95
C CYS A 548 20.30 9.01 -27.53
N GLY A 549 20.58 8.91 -26.23
CA GLY A 549 21.46 7.87 -25.68
C GLY A 549 20.67 6.71 -25.06
N ASP A 550 21.36 5.76 -24.39
CA ASP A 550 20.78 4.58 -23.71
C ASP A 550 19.64 4.89 -22.72
N TRP A 551 19.52 6.16 -22.34
CA TRP A 551 18.50 6.67 -21.45
C TRP A 551 17.19 7.10 -22.13
N CYS A 552 17.20 7.19 -23.47
CA CYS A 552 16.07 7.53 -24.33
C CYS A 552 15.64 6.32 -25.16
N LEU A 553 16.63 5.53 -25.57
CA LEU A 553 16.45 4.35 -26.39
C LEU A 553 15.80 3.23 -25.58
N ASP A 554 14.85 2.53 -26.20
CA ASP A 554 14.30 1.28 -25.69
C ASP A 554 15.26 0.11 -25.95
N GLU A 555 14.87 -1.10 -25.52
CA GLU A 555 15.65 -2.33 -25.71
C GLU A 555 15.98 -2.61 -27.18
N LYS A 556 15.19 -2.07 -28.12
CA LYS A 556 15.39 -2.20 -29.57
C LYS A 556 16.25 -1.07 -30.15
N ARG A 557 16.92 -0.27 -29.31
CA ARG A 557 17.70 0.91 -29.71
C ARG A 557 16.85 1.97 -30.44
N GLN A 558 15.53 2.01 -30.22
CA GLN A 558 14.64 3.02 -30.80
C GLN A 558 14.26 4.06 -29.76
N CYS A 559 14.07 5.31 -30.17
CA CYS A 559 13.63 6.36 -29.25
C CYS A 559 12.27 5.99 -28.63
N SER A 560 12.21 5.84 -27.31
CA SER A 560 10.97 5.56 -26.57
C SER A 560 9.87 6.62 -26.75
N LYS A 561 10.27 7.85 -27.17
CA LYS A 561 9.37 8.96 -27.50
C LYS A 561 9.07 9.07 -29.00
N ARG A 562 9.57 8.13 -29.80
CA ARG A 562 9.43 8.02 -31.26
C ARG A 562 9.90 9.28 -31.99
N PHE A 563 11.06 9.80 -31.61
CA PHE A 563 11.79 10.83 -32.35
C PHE A 563 12.88 10.19 -33.22
N PRO A 564 13.21 10.76 -34.39
CA PRO A 564 12.54 11.91 -35.03
C PRO A 564 11.10 11.58 -35.47
N LYS A 565 10.20 12.57 -35.38
CA LYS A 565 8.82 12.46 -35.88
C LYS A 565 8.78 12.54 -37.42
N GLN A 566 7.63 12.25 -38.02
CA GLN A 566 7.44 12.45 -39.46
C GLN A 566 7.23 13.94 -39.79
N PHE A 567 7.63 14.37 -40.98
CA PHE A 567 7.24 15.66 -41.53
C PHE A 567 5.79 15.60 -41.98
N ILE A 568 5.02 16.63 -41.65
CA ILE A 568 3.60 16.75 -42.00
C ILE A 568 3.29 18.23 -42.19
N ASP A 569 2.66 18.59 -43.30
CA ASP A 569 2.42 19.98 -43.67
C ASP A 569 1.26 20.64 -42.91
N GLN A 570 0.35 19.86 -42.34
CA GLN A 570 -0.80 20.33 -41.56
C GLN A 570 -1.05 19.44 -40.35
N THR A 571 -1.60 20.01 -39.27
CA THR A 571 -1.94 19.23 -38.08
C THR A 571 -3.14 18.31 -38.38
N THR A 572 -3.05 17.03 -38.02
CA THR A 572 -4.17 16.07 -38.15
C THR A 572 -4.62 15.59 -36.77
N MET A 573 -5.93 15.60 -36.53
CA MET A 573 -6.53 15.06 -35.32
C MET A 573 -6.85 13.57 -35.57
N ASP A 574 -6.24 12.68 -34.78
CA ASP A 574 -6.47 11.23 -34.86
C ASP A 574 -7.53 10.81 -33.84
N GLU A 575 -8.46 9.93 -34.22
CA GLU A 575 -9.54 9.42 -33.35
C GLU A 575 -8.98 8.58 -32.18
N ASP A 576 -7.76 8.01 -32.34
CA ASP A 576 -7.20 7.00 -31.43
C ASP A 576 -6.11 7.48 -30.43
N GLY A 577 -5.77 8.78 -30.33
CA GLY A 577 -5.20 9.24 -29.04
C GLY A 577 -4.24 10.44 -28.95
N TYR A 578 -3.62 10.96 -30.01
CA TYR A 578 -2.84 12.21 -29.96
C TYR A 578 -2.80 12.90 -31.34
N PRO A 579 -2.92 14.24 -31.42
CA PRO A 579 -2.76 14.94 -32.70
C PRO A 579 -1.35 14.80 -33.27
N LYS A 580 -1.25 14.66 -34.59
CA LYS A 580 0.02 14.76 -35.30
C LYS A 580 0.23 16.23 -35.68
N TYR A 581 1.07 16.93 -34.91
CA TYR A 581 1.33 18.35 -35.12
C TYR A 581 2.07 18.62 -36.43
N ARG A 582 1.75 19.75 -37.07
CA ARG A 582 2.45 20.29 -38.23
C ARG A 582 3.96 20.41 -37.97
N ARG A 583 4.75 19.84 -38.87
CA ARG A 583 6.21 19.84 -38.92
C ARG A 583 6.64 19.94 -40.38
N ARG A 584 6.74 21.16 -40.92
CA ARG A 584 7.21 21.36 -42.30
C ARG A 584 8.71 21.13 -42.42
N ASN A 585 9.19 20.74 -43.58
CA ASN A 585 10.62 20.68 -43.83
C ASN A 585 11.15 22.07 -44.20
N THR A 586 11.79 22.75 -43.24
CA THR A 586 12.36 24.10 -43.42
C THR A 586 13.89 24.11 -43.38
N GLY A 587 14.52 22.94 -43.57
CA GLY A 587 15.97 22.77 -43.48
C GLY A 587 16.46 22.23 -42.13
N THR A 588 17.77 21.98 -42.07
CA THR A 588 18.48 21.34 -40.95
C THR A 588 19.42 22.34 -40.28
N TYR A 589 19.51 22.27 -38.95
CA TYR A 589 20.41 23.06 -38.12
C TYR A 589 21.42 22.16 -37.41
N THR A 590 22.57 22.71 -37.04
CA THR A 590 23.64 21.97 -36.36
C THR A 590 23.94 22.62 -35.01
N ARG A 591 23.92 21.82 -33.95
CA ARG A 591 24.29 22.23 -32.59
C ARG A 591 25.82 22.20 -32.40
N ARG A 592 26.34 22.89 -31.39
CA ARG A 592 27.79 22.97 -31.08
C ARG A 592 28.47 21.61 -30.84
N ASP A 593 27.71 20.59 -30.45
CA ASP A 593 28.18 19.21 -30.25
C ASP A 593 28.14 18.36 -31.52
N GLY A 594 27.85 18.97 -32.68
CA GLY A 594 27.76 18.31 -33.98
C GLY A 594 26.39 17.65 -34.25
N PHE A 595 25.44 17.71 -33.31
CA PHE A 595 24.12 17.12 -33.50
C PHE A 595 23.30 17.91 -34.54
N GLN A 596 22.92 17.24 -35.63
CA GLN A 596 22.02 17.80 -36.65
C GLN A 596 20.55 17.58 -36.24
N PHE A 597 19.75 18.63 -36.31
CA PHE A 597 18.34 18.60 -35.94
C PHE A 597 17.49 19.48 -36.86
N ASP A 598 16.20 19.18 -36.89
CA ASP A 598 15.19 19.85 -37.73
C ASP A 598 13.82 19.82 -37.02
N ASN A 599 12.76 20.22 -37.72
CA ASN A 599 11.40 20.22 -37.16
C ASN A 599 10.90 18.83 -36.70
N ARG A 600 11.52 17.72 -37.09
CA ARG A 600 11.16 16.37 -36.59
C ARG A 600 11.59 16.14 -35.16
N HIS A 601 12.53 16.93 -34.65
CA HIS A 601 13.11 16.84 -33.31
C HIS A 601 12.45 17.78 -32.30
N VAL A 602 11.60 18.69 -32.75
CA VAL A 602 11.00 19.72 -31.90
C VAL A 602 9.90 19.13 -31.01
N VAL A 603 9.95 19.42 -29.72
CA VAL A 603 8.89 19.08 -28.77
C VAL A 603 7.74 20.09 -28.93
N PRO A 604 6.45 19.66 -28.98
CA PRO A 604 5.31 20.56 -29.11
C PRO A 604 5.25 21.60 -27.99
N HIS A 605 5.04 22.87 -28.33
CA HIS A 605 5.13 23.97 -27.37
C HIS A 605 4.19 25.12 -27.69
N ASN A 606 3.92 25.96 -26.69
CA ASN A 606 3.27 27.25 -26.89
C ASN A 606 4.31 28.38 -26.94
N ARG A 607 4.31 29.15 -28.03
CA ARG A 607 5.30 30.22 -28.29
C ARG A 607 5.29 31.32 -27.21
N LYS A 608 4.09 31.72 -26.74
CA LYS A 608 3.94 32.79 -25.72
C LYS A 608 4.51 32.33 -24.37
N LEU A 609 4.24 31.09 -23.97
CA LEU A 609 4.80 30.51 -22.74
C LEU A 609 6.33 30.43 -22.81
N LEU A 610 6.91 30.01 -23.94
CA LEU A 610 8.37 29.96 -24.08
C LEU A 610 9.01 31.35 -23.96
N LEU A 611 8.43 32.38 -24.58
CA LEU A 611 8.93 33.76 -24.47
C LEU A 611 8.83 34.32 -23.04
N MET A 612 7.78 33.95 -22.30
CA MET A 612 7.57 34.38 -20.92
C MET A 612 8.47 33.67 -19.91
N PHE A 613 8.69 32.37 -20.09
CA PHE A 613 9.34 31.55 -19.05
C PHE A 613 10.77 31.10 -19.39
N ASP A 614 11.22 31.22 -20.65
CA ASP A 614 12.54 30.75 -21.12
C ASP A 614 12.94 29.41 -20.49
N CYS A 615 12.15 28.36 -20.71
CA CYS A 615 12.46 27.02 -20.22
C CYS A 615 11.82 25.95 -21.09
N HIS A 616 12.11 24.67 -20.81
CA HIS A 616 11.47 23.56 -21.51
C HIS A 616 10.00 23.45 -21.07
N ILE A 617 9.06 23.82 -21.96
CA ILE A 617 7.61 23.68 -21.75
C ILE A 617 6.98 22.87 -22.88
N ASN A 618 6.52 21.66 -22.57
CA ASN A 618 5.76 20.83 -23.51
C ASN A 618 4.27 21.14 -23.37
N VAL A 619 3.55 21.28 -24.48
CA VAL A 619 2.09 21.46 -24.50
C VAL A 619 1.49 20.49 -25.51
N GLU A 620 0.66 19.56 -25.04
CA GLU A 620 0.01 18.55 -25.86
C GLU A 620 -1.51 18.55 -25.65
N VAL A 621 -2.26 18.30 -26.73
CA VAL A 621 -3.71 18.07 -26.69
C VAL A 621 -3.99 16.62 -26.27
N VAL A 622 -5.00 16.44 -25.42
CA VAL A 622 -5.44 15.13 -24.92
C VAL A 622 -6.72 14.71 -25.65
N SER A 623 -6.62 13.77 -26.61
CA SER A 623 -7.80 13.36 -27.38
C SER A 623 -8.58 12.18 -26.77
N SER A 624 -7.94 11.21 -26.09
CA SER A 624 -8.64 10.02 -25.56
C SER A 624 -8.72 9.91 -24.02
N ILE A 625 -9.75 9.20 -23.51
CA ILE A 625 -9.87 8.81 -22.09
C ILE A 625 -8.77 7.81 -21.68
N SER A 626 -8.26 7.02 -22.63
CA SER A 626 -7.13 6.10 -22.43
C SER A 626 -5.85 6.85 -22.07
N ALA A 627 -5.61 8.01 -22.71
CA ALA A 627 -4.54 8.92 -22.35
C ALA A 627 -4.74 9.49 -20.94
N VAL A 628 -5.97 9.69 -20.46
CA VAL A 628 -6.25 10.16 -19.09
C VAL A 628 -5.69 9.19 -18.04
N LYS A 629 -6.00 7.89 -18.13
CA LYS A 629 -5.44 6.89 -17.19
C LYS A 629 -3.90 6.87 -17.23
N TYR A 630 -3.31 7.00 -18.42
CA TYR A 630 -1.87 7.03 -18.61
C TYR A 630 -1.21 8.34 -18.11
N LEU A 631 -1.83 9.50 -18.31
CA LEU A 631 -1.32 10.80 -17.86
C LEU A 631 -1.44 10.93 -16.34
N TYR A 632 -2.50 10.37 -15.76
CA TYR A 632 -2.64 10.27 -14.31
C TYR A 632 -1.67 9.25 -13.68
N LYS A 633 -1.11 8.29 -14.45
CA LYS A 633 0.03 7.47 -13.99
C LYS A 633 1.24 8.36 -13.65
N TYR A 634 1.48 9.46 -14.37
CA TYR A 634 2.57 10.41 -14.07
C TYR A 634 2.24 11.38 -12.93
N ILE A 635 0.95 11.56 -12.61
CA ILE A 635 0.48 12.36 -11.48
C ILE A 635 0.55 11.56 -10.17
N TYR A 636 0.47 10.23 -10.22
CA TYR A 636 0.52 9.39 -9.01
C TYR A 636 1.63 8.35 -8.99
N LYS A 637 2.59 8.46 -9.92
CA LYS A 637 3.91 7.85 -9.74
C LYS A 637 4.44 8.46 -8.45
N GLY A 638 4.63 7.64 -7.42
CA GLY A 638 5.17 8.10 -6.14
C GLY A 638 6.55 8.73 -6.31
N HIS A 639 7.23 8.99 -5.19
CA HIS A 639 8.65 9.34 -5.25
C HIS A 639 9.38 8.31 -6.10
N ASP A 640 10.41 8.75 -6.84
CA ASP A 640 11.31 7.80 -7.50
C ASP A 640 11.75 6.80 -6.41
N ALA A 641 11.45 5.53 -6.67
CA ALA A 641 11.58 4.44 -5.73
C ALA A 641 12.39 3.32 -6.36
N ALA A 642 13.34 2.75 -5.64
CA ALA A 642 14.00 1.54 -6.08
C ALA A 642 13.04 0.35 -5.89
N ALA A 643 12.92 -0.51 -6.90
CA ALA A 643 12.29 -1.81 -6.72
C ALA A 643 13.29 -2.71 -5.98
N VAL A 644 13.18 -2.79 -4.65
CA VAL A 644 14.03 -3.65 -3.83
C VAL A 644 13.14 -4.66 -3.12
N VAL A 645 13.40 -5.94 -3.34
CA VAL A 645 12.86 -7.02 -2.48
C VAL A 645 13.89 -7.22 -1.39
N ILE A 646 13.62 -6.68 -0.21
CA ILE A 646 14.53 -6.80 0.94
C ILE A 646 14.14 -8.09 1.67
N GLN A 647 14.81 -9.19 1.32
CA GLN A 647 14.93 -10.32 2.23
C GLN A 647 16.07 -9.98 3.19
N ASN A 648 15.73 -9.70 4.45
CA ASN A 648 16.73 -9.58 5.50
C ASN A 648 17.45 -10.93 5.64
N SER A 649 18.70 -11.01 5.19
CA SER A 649 19.51 -12.23 5.31
C SER A 649 20.33 -12.32 6.60
N GLU A 650 20.41 -11.25 7.43
CA GLU A 650 21.47 -11.21 8.46
C GLU A 650 21.10 -10.69 9.86
N THR A 651 19.83 -10.42 10.19
CA THR A 651 19.46 -10.15 11.60
C THR A 651 18.19 -10.87 11.99
N ASN A 652 18.35 -11.82 12.93
CA ASN A 652 17.37 -12.73 13.50
C ASN A 652 16.86 -13.81 12.53
N GLN A 653 17.57 -14.94 12.54
CA GLN A 653 17.07 -16.24 12.10
C GLN A 653 15.90 -16.72 12.99
N GLU A 654 14.80 -15.99 13.04
CA GLU A 654 13.49 -16.61 13.25
C GLU A 654 12.94 -16.93 11.86
N GLN A 655 13.29 -18.12 11.36
CA GLN A 655 12.73 -18.64 10.11
C GLN A 655 11.21 -18.61 10.20
N GLY A 656 10.55 -17.85 9.31
CA GLY A 656 9.10 -17.87 9.14
C GLY A 656 8.32 -16.66 9.64
N VAL A 657 8.89 -15.45 9.73
CA VAL A 657 8.14 -14.21 10.03
C VAL A 657 8.29 -13.16 8.91
N TYR A 658 7.16 -12.76 8.32
CA TYR A 658 6.98 -11.68 7.35
C TYR A 658 6.50 -10.41 8.06
N ASP A 659 7.42 -9.50 8.34
CA ASP A 659 7.12 -8.16 8.84
C ASP A 659 6.69 -7.25 7.68
N HIS A 660 5.49 -6.67 7.75
CA HIS A 660 5.03 -5.66 6.81
C HIS A 660 5.21 -4.26 7.39
N ASP A 661 6.39 -3.67 7.16
CA ASP A 661 6.69 -2.30 7.58
C ASP A 661 6.68 -1.32 6.40
N GLU A 662 5.54 -0.63 6.20
CA GLU A 662 5.42 0.40 5.17
C GLU A 662 6.30 1.62 5.42
N ILE A 663 6.64 1.93 6.68
CA ILE A 663 7.56 3.03 7.00
C ILE A 663 8.95 2.65 6.52
N ARG A 664 9.40 1.43 6.80
CA ARG A 664 10.67 0.91 6.33
C ARG A 664 10.74 0.92 4.80
N ASN A 665 9.73 0.36 4.13
CA ASN A 665 9.63 0.36 2.67
C ASN A 665 9.63 1.77 2.09
N TYR A 666 8.90 2.71 2.69
CA TYR A 666 8.86 4.10 2.24
C TYR A 666 10.23 4.78 2.34
N VAL A 667 10.99 4.51 3.39
CA VAL A 667 12.31 5.13 3.57
C VAL A 667 13.36 4.47 2.67
N GLU A 668 13.44 3.14 2.64
CA GLU A 668 14.48 2.39 1.92
C GLU A 668 14.36 2.50 0.40
N THR A 669 13.15 2.73 -0.12
CA THR A 669 12.94 2.85 -1.55
C THR A 669 13.09 4.29 -2.06
N ARG A 670 12.84 5.31 -1.22
CA ARG A 670 12.77 6.70 -1.66
C ARG A 670 14.13 7.34 -1.92
N TYR A 671 14.18 8.14 -2.99
CA TYR A 671 15.26 9.07 -3.29
C TYR A 671 14.92 10.47 -2.81
N VAL A 672 15.92 11.20 -2.32
CA VAL A 672 15.79 12.62 -1.95
C VAL A 672 16.93 13.42 -2.58
N CYS A 673 16.58 14.51 -3.26
CA CYS A 673 17.54 15.47 -3.82
C CYS A 673 17.46 16.85 -3.14
N PRO A 674 18.44 17.76 -3.34
CA PRO A 674 18.53 18.98 -2.55
C PRO A 674 17.41 20.00 -2.86
N PRO A 675 17.00 20.24 -4.13
CA PRO A 675 15.84 21.10 -4.40
C PRO A 675 14.52 20.51 -3.88
N GLU A 676 14.36 19.19 -3.88
CA GLU A 676 13.22 18.53 -3.23
C GLU A 676 13.25 18.77 -1.72
N ALA A 677 14.39 18.53 -1.06
CA ALA A 677 14.56 18.77 0.37
C ALA A 677 14.23 20.23 0.73
N CYS A 678 14.74 21.21 -0.03
CA CYS A 678 14.42 22.63 0.15
C CYS A 678 12.93 22.89 0.01
N ALA A 679 12.30 22.43 -1.07
CA ALA A 679 10.87 22.61 -1.30
C ALA A 679 10.03 22.01 -0.16
N ARG A 680 10.42 20.83 0.35
CA ARG A 680 9.74 20.15 1.45
C ARG A 680 9.94 20.87 2.79
N ILE A 681 11.15 21.38 3.06
CA ILE A 681 11.43 22.26 4.20
C ILE A 681 10.53 23.48 4.13
N PHE A 682 10.48 24.19 3.00
CA PHE A 682 9.59 25.35 2.80
C PHE A 682 8.09 25.05 2.83
N ASN A 683 7.69 23.77 2.93
CA ASN A 683 6.32 23.27 2.89
C ASN A 683 5.61 23.51 1.54
N ASN A 684 6.35 23.52 0.44
CA ASN A 684 5.77 23.59 -0.90
C ASN A 684 5.03 22.28 -1.21
N GLY A 685 3.81 22.39 -1.74
CA GLY A 685 2.99 21.23 -2.08
C GLY A 685 3.51 20.50 -3.32
N LEU A 686 3.65 19.18 -3.26
CA LEU A 686 4.06 18.34 -4.40
C LEU A 686 2.96 18.17 -5.47
N GLN A 687 1.75 18.62 -5.17
CA GLN A 687 0.59 18.48 -6.04
C GLN A 687 -0.43 19.57 -5.71
N GLY A 688 -1.33 19.84 -6.64
CA GLY A 688 -2.44 20.76 -6.42
C GLY A 688 -3.58 20.54 -7.40
N LYS A 689 -4.73 21.11 -7.06
CA LYS A 689 -5.96 20.99 -7.85
C LYS A 689 -6.82 22.22 -7.69
N SER A 690 -7.53 22.57 -8.75
CA SER A 690 -8.51 23.66 -8.81
C SER A 690 -9.70 23.52 -7.86
N HIS A 691 -10.06 22.29 -7.49
CA HIS A 691 -11.24 21.97 -6.69
C HIS A 691 -10.87 21.27 -5.39
N ALA A 692 -11.39 21.76 -4.26
CA ALA A 692 -11.28 21.07 -2.99
C ALA A 692 -12.22 19.85 -2.98
N ILE A 693 -11.69 18.67 -2.65
CA ILE A 693 -12.49 17.44 -2.58
C ILE A 693 -12.76 17.14 -1.11
N ILE A 694 -14.03 17.17 -0.71
CA ILE A 694 -14.47 16.77 0.63
C ILE A 694 -14.85 15.31 0.57
N ARG A 695 -14.07 14.46 1.23
CA ARG A 695 -14.31 13.01 1.29
C ARG A 695 -15.38 12.74 2.34
N LEU A 696 -16.47 12.10 1.94
CA LEU A 696 -17.67 11.87 2.73
C LEU A 696 -17.72 10.41 3.18
N PRO A 697 -17.46 10.11 4.48
CA PRO A 697 -17.66 8.79 5.05
C PRO A 697 -19.14 8.39 5.00
N ILE A 698 -19.36 7.08 4.94
CA ILE A 698 -20.67 6.43 4.91
C ILE A 698 -20.62 5.19 5.79
N HIS A 699 -21.70 4.93 6.50
CA HIS A 699 -21.84 3.81 7.41
C HIS A 699 -23.32 3.44 7.53
N LEU A 700 -23.58 2.16 7.81
CA LEU A 700 -24.91 1.67 8.16
C LEU A 700 -25.34 2.20 9.54
N PRO A 701 -26.64 2.09 9.90
CA PRO A 701 -27.11 2.45 11.24
C PRO A 701 -26.28 1.79 12.33
N ASN A 702 -25.84 2.58 13.33
CA ASN A 702 -25.02 2.14 14.46
C ASN A 702 -23.64 1.54 14.13
N GLN A 703 -23.16 1.69 12.89
CA GLN A 703 -21.84 1.22 12.45
C GLN A 703 -20.83 2.37 12.23
N GLN A 704 -21.00 3.49 12.92
CA GLN A 704 -20.04 4.60 12.86
C GLN A 704 -18.68 4.24 13.46
N THR A 705 -17.60 4.65 12.80
CA THR A 705 -16.24 4.50 13.34
C THR A 705 -16.01 5.50 14.48
N ILE A 706 -15.58 4.99 15.64
CA ILE A 706 -15.30 5.78 16.83
C ILE A 706 -13.81 5.68 17.16
N MET A 707 -13.15 6.83 17.32
CA MET A 707 -11.77 6.91 17.80
C MET A 707 -11.78 7.04 19.32
N ILE A 708 -11.29 6.01 20.01
CA ILE A 708 -11.11 5.99 21.47
C ILE A 708 -9.62 6.23 21.70
N ASP A 709 -9.25 7.32 22.39
CA ASP A 709 -7.88 7.55 22.81
C ASP A 709 -7.50 6.54 23.91
N ASP A 710 -6.23 6.12 23.99
CA ASP A 710 -5.71 5.06 24.89
C ASP A 710 -5.93 5.30 26.41
N ILE A 711 -6.66 6.36 26.80
CA ILE A 711 -7.08 6.60 28.18
C ILE A 711 -8.47 5.98 28.32
N GLU A 712 -8.51 4.78 28.91
CA GLU A 712 -9.73 4.11 29.37
C GLU A 712 -10.50 5.02 30.33
N ASN A 713 -11.42 5.81 29.79
CA ASN A 713 -12.40 6.56 30.56
C ASN A 713 -13.75 6.42 29.84
N GLU A 714 -14.77 5.91 30.53
CA GLU A 714 -16.16 5.85 30.04
C GLU A 714 -16.63 7.21 29.51
N GLN A 715 -16.16 8.32 30.11
CA GLN A 715 -16.43 9.68 29.63
C GLN A 715 -15.85 9.96 28.24
N ALA A 716 -14.66 9.44 27.91
CA ALA A 716 -14.09 9.58 26.57
C ALA A 716 -14.86 8.74 25.54
N MET A 717 -15.34 7.56 25.94
CA MET A 717 -16.20 6.71 25.11
C MET A 717 -17.56 7.36 24.85
N GLN A 718 -18.23 7.91 25.87
CA GLN A 718 -19.46 8.68 25.71
C GLN A 718 -19.26 9.96 24.90
N ALA A 719 -18.16 10.69 25.11
CA ALA A 719 -17.82 11.85 24.30
C ALA A 719 -17.57 11.48 22.83
N ALA A 720 -16.97 10.32 22.56
CA ALA A 720 -16.74 9.84 21.20
C ALA A 720 -18.03 9.33 20.53
N LEU A 721 -18.93 8.68 21.27
CA LEU A 721 -20.28 8.32 20.84
C LEU A 721 -21.17 9.55 20.56
N SER A 722 -20.96 10.66 21.28
CA SER A 722 -21.71 11.91 21.09
C SER A 722 -21.29 12.73 19.87
N LYS A 723 -20.15 12.41 19.23
CA LYS A 723 -19.67 13.14 18.04
C LYS A 723 -20.52 12.77 16.82
N GLN A 724 -21.27 13.74 16.29
CA GLN A 724 -21.98 13.57 15.03
C GLN A 724 -21.03 13.32 13.85
N THR A 725 -21.31 12.27 13.07
CA THR A 725 -20.65 12.00 11.78
C THR A 725 -21.16 12.97 10.70
N MET A 726 -20.43 13.09 9.59
CA MET A 726 -20.87 13.91 8.45
C MET A 726 -22.23 13.46 7.89
N LEU A 727 -22.49 12.16 7.87
CA LEU A 727 -23.74 11.57 7.38
C LEU A 727 -24.90 11.81 8.37
N ALA A 728 -24.67 11.60 9.67
CA ALA A 728 -25.68 11.90 10.69
C ALA A 728 -26.03 13.40 10.72
N ALA A 729 -25.03 14.27 10.61
CA ALA A 729 -25.26 15.71 10.54
C ALA A 729 -25.97 16.13 9.25
N TYR A 730 -25.83 15.39 8.14
CA TYR A 730 -26.58 15.64 6.89
C TYR A 730 -28.07 15.38 7.07
N PHE A 731 -28.44 14.29 7.76
CA PHE A 731 -29.82 14.01 8.14
C PHE A 731 -30.40 15.12 9.01
N THR A 732 -29.69 15.52 10.07
CA THR A 732 -30.10 16.65 10.94
C THR A 732 -30.23 17.96 10.15
N LEU A 733 -29.32 18.23 9.22
CA LEU A 733 -29.37 19.42 8.37
C LEU A 733 -30.66 19.44 7.54
N ASN A 734 -31.00 18.35 6.86
CA ASN A 734 -32.20 18.29 6.03
C ASN A 734 -33.49 18.38 6.85
N THR A 735 -33.49 17.94 8.10
CA THR A 735 -34.62 18.15 9.01
C THR A 735 -34.82 19.64 9.28
N ASN A 736 -33.74 20.36 9.57
CA ASN A 736 -33.79 21.74 10.06
C ASN A 736 -33.77 22.82 8.98
N ASP A 737 -33.16 22.56 7.82
CA ASP A 737 -32.96 23.53 6.74
C ASP A 737 -33.64 23.03 5.45
N PRO A 738 -34.80 23.59 5.07
CA PRO A 738 -35.50 23.24 3.84
C PRO A 738 -34.64 23.44 2.58
N ASP A 739 -33.72 24.42 2.57
CA ASP A 739 -32.84 24.66 1.42
C ASP A 739 -31.85 23.51 1.23
N ALA A 740 -31.50 22.76 2.27
CA ALA A 740 -30.61 21.62 2.14
C ALA A 740 -31.26 20.46 1.37
N ARG A 741 -32.60 20.38 1.39
CA ARG A 741 -33.36 19.25 0.82
C ARG A 741 -33.27 19.12 -0.70
N GLN A 742 -32.81 20.16 -1.40
CA GLN A 742 -32.62 20.15 -2.85
C GLN A 742 -31.34 19.44 -3.30
N TYR A 743 -30.46 19.04 -2.37
CA TYR A 743 -29.15 18.48 -2.66
C TYR A 743 -29.02 17.03 -2.19
N THR A 744 -28.27 16.22 -2.93
CA THR A 744 -27.83 14.89 -2.50
C THR A 744 -26.66 15.01 -1.51
N TYR A 745 -26.34 13.94 -0.78
CA TYR A 745 -25.23 13.96 0.19
C TYR A 745 -23.89 14.37 -0.44
N SER A 746 -23.64 13.95 -1.69
CA SER A 746 -22.43 14.30 -2.45
C SER A 746 -22.37 15.79 -2.87
N GLU A 747 -23.51 16.46 -2.95
CA GLU A 747 -23.65 17.86 -3.37
C GLU A 747 -23.60 18.83 -2.19
N ILE A 748 -23.95 18.37 -0.97
CA ILE A 748 -23.95 19.20 0.24
C ILE A 748 -22.65 19.99 0.45
N PRO A 749 -21.43 19.43 0.27
CA PRO A 749 -20.21 20.20 0.44
C PRO A 749 -20.06 21.41 -0.50
N GLN A 750 -20.80 21.47 -1.61
CA GLN A 750 -20.81 22.60 -2.54
C GLN A 750 -21.57 23.81 -1.96
N HIS A 751 -22.56 23.56 -1.10
CA HIS A 751 -23.46 24.57 -0.53
C HIS A 751 -23.27 24.79 0.97
N TYR A 752 -22.78 23.78 1.69
CA TYR A 752 -22.58 23.77 3.13
C TYR A 752 -21.12 23.42 3.50
N VAL A 753 -20.69 23.89 4.66
CA VAL A 753 -19.38 23.59 5.26
C VAL A 753 -19.56 22.88 6.59
N PHE A 754 -18.86 21.76 6.79
CA PHE A 754 -18.85 21.03 8.05
C PHE A 754 -17.80 21.64 8.98
N LYS A 755 -18.21 22.16 10.13
CA LYS A 755 -17.30 22.77 11.10
C LYS A 755 -17.75 22.56 12.54
N LYS A 756 -16.81 22.67 13.47
CA LYS A 756 -17.06 22.61 14.90
C LYS A 756 -17.62 23.94 15.40
N VAL A 757 -18.81 23.92 15.99
CA VAL A 757 -19.50 25.08 16.60
C VAL A 757 -19.94 24.69 18.00
N GLN A 758 -19.52 25.44 19.03
CA GLN A 758 -19.87 25.19 20.44
C GLN A 758 -19.64 23.73 20.90
N GLY A 759 -18.58 23.08 20.40
CA GLY A 759 -18.26 21.68 20.76
C GLY A 759 -18.77 20.63 19.78
N ASN A 760 -19.84 20.91 19.03
CA ASN A 760 -20.49 19.97 18.11
C ASN A 760 -20.11 20.20 16.64
N HIS A 761 -20.04 19.15 15.84
CA HIS A 761 -19.77 19.27 14.41
C HIS A 761 -21.07 19.35 13.63
N ILE A 762 -21.27 20.45 12.90
CA ILE A 762 -22.52 20.70 12.16
C ILE A 762 -22.24 21.23 10.74
N TRP A 763 -23.19 21.01 9.84
CA TRP A 763 -23.20 21.65 8.52
C TRP A 763 -23.78 23.06 8.62
N GLN A 764 -23.11 24.06 8.04
CA GLN A 764 -23.61 25.42 7.94
C GLN A 764 -23.54 25.93 6.49
N LYS A 765 -24.52 26.73 6.08
CA LYS A 765 -24.59 27.31 4.75
C LYS A 765 -23.33 28.13 4.45
N ARG A 766 -22.75 27.92 3.27
CA ARG A 766 -21.55 28.65 2.84
C ARG A 766 -21.91 30.10 2.54
N ARG A 767 -21.04 31.01 2.98
CA ARG A 767 -21.18 32.46 2.73
C ARG A 767 -20.52 32.91 1.42
N ALA A 768 -19.69 32.06 0.80
CA ALA A 768 -19.02 32.36 -0.47
C ALA A 768 -18.99 31.13 -1.38
N LYS A 769 -19.01 31.37 -2.71
CA LYS A 769 -18.87 30.32 -3.72
C LYS A 769 -17.42 29.82 -3.73
N PHE A 770 -17.23 28.54 -3.40
CA PHE A 770 -15.94 27.87 -3.49
C PHE A 770 -16.03 26.69 -4.44
N ASN A 771 -14.96 26.42 -5.17
CA ASN A 771 -14.83 25.25 -6.04
C ASN A 771 -14.64 23.99 -5.18
N VAL A 772 -15.75 23.41 -4.71
CA VAL A 772 -15.78 22.23 -3.83
C VAL A 772 -16.55 21.11 -4.51
N ILE A 773 -16.12 19.87 -4.29
CA ILE A 773 -16.84 18.67 -4.73
C ILE A 773 -16.87 17.67 -3.57
N GLY A 774 -18.04 17.12 -3.25
CA GLY A 774 -18.16 16.01 -2.32
C GLY A 774 -17.85 14.68 -3.01
N ARG A 775 -17.12 13.80 -2.33
CA ARG A 775 -16.78 12.47 -2.81
C ARG A 775 -17.04 11.44 -1.73
N MET A 776 -18.02 10.57 -1.94
CA MET A 776 -18.16 9.38 -1.10
C MET A 776 -17.05 8.38 -1.38
N TYR A 777 -16.65 7.61 -0.36
CA TYR A 777 -15.70 6.52 -0.53
C TYR A 777 -16.22 5.46 -1.52
N SER A 778 -15.31 4.77 -2.18
CA SER A 778 -15.67 3.63 -3.04
C SER A 778 -16.00 2.44 -2.15
N ILE A 779 -17.14 1.79 -2.38
CA ILE A 779 -17.55 0.58 -1.68
C ILE A 779 -17.56 -0.57 -2.67
N SER A 780 -17.10 -1.74 -2.23
CA SER A 780 -17.18 -2.97 -3.01
C SER A 780 -18.64 -3.44 -3.10
N PRO A 781 -19.13 -3.86 -4.28
CA PRO A 781 -20.44 -4.50 -4.40
C PRO A 781 -20.64 -5.71 -3.46
N ALA A 782 -19.55 -6.34 -3.00
CA ALA A 782 -19.59 -7.41 -1.99
C ALA A 782 -20.18 -6.96 -0.64
N GLN A 783 -20.14 -5.66 -0.33
CA GLN A 783 -20.81 -5.07 0.84
C GLN A 783 -22.19 -4.54 0.42
N SER A 784 -23.10 -5.45 0.06
CA SER A 784 -24.37 -5.16 -0.62
C SER A 784 -25.14 -3.98 -0.01
N GLU A 785 -25.52 -4.04 1.27
CA GLU A 785 -26.33 -2.97 1.88
C GLU A 785 -25.63 -1.61 1.91
N LEU A 786 -24.32 -1.58 2.19
CA LEU A 786 -23.56 -0.33 2.23
C LEU A 786 -23.36 0.24 0.82
N PHE A 787 -23.20 -0.62 -0.20
CA PHE A 787 -23.15 -0.24 -1.61
C PHE A 787 -24.48 0.36 -2.08
N HIS A 788 -25.61 -0.26 -1.76
CA HIS A 788 -26.94 0.26 -2.09
C HIS A 788 -27.25 1.56 -1.35
N LEU A 789 -26.89 1.69 -0.07
CA LEU A 789 -26.99 2.96 0.66
C LEU A 789 -26.23 4.08 -0.07
N ARG A 790 -25.04 3.80 -0.62
CA ARG A 790 -24.29 4.77 -1.42
C ARG A 790 -25.00 5.15 -2.72
N LEU A 791 -25.70 4.22 -3.38
CA LEU A 791 -26.51 4.53 -4.55
C LEU A 791 -27.64 5.49 -4.17
N LEU A 792 -28.41 5.16 -3.13
CA LEU A 792 -29.49 6.01 -2.62
C LEU A 792 -29.00 7.39 -2.21
N LEU A 793 -27.85 7.51 -1.53
CA LEU A 793 -27.25 8.80 -1.17
C LEU A 793 -26.78 9.64 -2.37
N ASN A 794 -26.60 9.03 -3.55
CA ASN A 794 -26.33 9.74 -4.81
C ASN A 794 -27.59 10.07 -5.59
N SER A 795 -28.71 9.39 -5.34
CA SER A 795 -29.95 9.52 -6.12
C SER A 795 -31.02 10.33 -5.38
N ILE A 796 -31.18 10.12 -4.07
CA ILE A 796 -32.21 10.74 -3.23
C ILE A 796 -31.67 12.05 -2.64
N LYS A 797 -32.45 13.13 -2.81
CA LYS A 797 -32.18 14.46 -2.28
C LYS A 797 -32.91 14.66 -0.95
N GLY A 798 -32.31 15.42 -0.03
CA GLY A 798 -32.99 15.85 1.19
C GLY A 798 -33.35 14.78 2.20
N ALA A 799 -32.65 13.64 2.18
CA ALA A 799 -32.83 12.57 3.15
C ALA A 799 -32.66 13.07 4.59
N THR A 800 -33.64 12.79 5.46
CA THR A 800 -33.71 13.25 6.85
C THR A 800 -33.39 12.15 7.86
N SER A 801 -33.30 10.90 7.41
CA SER A 801 -32.94 9.73 8.20
C SER A 801 -32.58 8.57 7.27
N TYR A 802 -32.06 7.47 7.84
CA TYR A 802 -31.91 6.20 7.13
C TYR A 802 -33.26 5.62 6.68
N GLU A 803 -34.32 5.85 7.45
CA GLU A 803 -35.68 5.39 7.12
C GLU A 803 -36.26 6.15 5.93
N HIS A 804 -36.04 7.47 5.86
CA HIS A 804 -36.42 8.26 4.70
C HIS A 804 -35.73 7.77 3.43
N LEU A 805 -34.44 7.37 3.51
CA LEU A 805 -33.76 6.74 2.38
C LEU A 805 -34.36 5.39 1.97
N ARG A 806 -35.10 4.71 2.85
CA ARG A 806 -35.81 3.47 2.55
C ARG A 806 -37.27 3.68 2.16
N THR A 807 -37.74 4.92 2.10
CA THR A 807 -39.14 5.23 1.81
C THR A 807 -39.31 5.61 0.34
N VAL A 808 -40.17 4.89 -0.38
CA VAL A 808 -40.58 5.20 -1.76
C VAL A 808 -42.10 5.21 -1.81
N ASP A 809 -42.69 6.28 -2.37
CA ASP A 809 -44.15 6.46 -2.47
C ASP A 809 -44.93 6.24 -1.15
N GLY A 810 -44.31 6.60 -0.02
CA GLY A 810 -44.90 6.46 1.32
C GLY A 810 -44.74 5.06 1.95
N ILE A 811 -44.11 4.11 1.26
CA ILE A 811 -43.84 2.76 1.73
C ILE A 811 -42.39 2.65 2.20
N VAL A 812 -42.18 2.20 3.43
CA VAL A 812 -40.83 1.92 3.97
C VAL A 812 -40.43 0.50 3.59
N HIS A 813 -39.32 0.38 2.85
CA HIS A 813 -38.75 -0.89 2.43
C HIS A 813 -37.78 -1.46 3.50
N ASP A 814 -37.62 -2.79 3.52
CA ASP A 814 -36.82 -3.48 4.53
C ASP A 814 -35.31 -3.22 4.42
N SER A 815 -34.82 -3.02 3.19
CA SER A 815 -33.38 -2.90 2.89
C SER A 815 -33.07 -1.74 1.94
N PHE A 816 -31.82 -1.29 1.90
CA PHE A 816 -31.42 -0.27 0.92
C PHE A 816 -31.45 -0.82 -0.51
N MET A 817 -31.21 -2.13 -0.67
CA MET A 817 -31.34 -2.81 -1.96
C MET A 817 -32.77 -2.78 -2.49
N SER A 818 -33.76 -3.19 -1.69
CA SER A 818 -35.20 -3.16 -2.06
C SER A 818 -35.70 -1.76 -2.40
N THR A 819 -35.15 -0.73 -1.79
CA THR A 819 -35.45 0.67 -2.13
C THR A 819 -34.88 1.05 -3.51
N CYS A 820 -33.62 0.66 -3.81
CA CYS A 820 -33.01 0.94 -5.11
C CYS A 820 -33.83 0.34 -6.26
N LEU A 821 -34.45 -0.82 -6.00
CA LEU A 821 -35.29 -1.55 -6.93
C LEU A 821 -36.60 -0.87 -7.22
N SER A 822 -37.30 -0.46 -6.17
CA SER A 822 -38.53 0.33 -6.28
C SER A 822 -38.29 1.62 -7.09
N LEU A 823 -37.11 2.22 -6.97
CA LEU A 823 -36.70 3.41 -7.72
C LEU A 823 -36.16 3.13 -9.14
N GLY A 824 -36.08 1.86 -9.58
CA GLY A 824 -35.49 1.49 -10.87
C GLY A 824 -34.01 1.85 -11.03
N LEU A 825 -33.27 1.98 -9.92
CA LEU A 825 -31.83 2.29 -9.95
C LEU A 825 -30.96 1.08 -10.30
N ILE A 826 -31.54 -0.12 -10.29
CA ILE A 826 -30.96 -1.39 -10.74
C ILE A 826 -32.02 -2.15 -11.58
N GLU A 827 -31.61 -2.84 -12.65
CA GLU A 827 -32.47 -3.48 -13.69
C GLU A 827 -33.26 -4.67 -13.15
N ASP A 828 -34.55 -4.80 -13.53
CA ASP A 828 -35.46 -5.88 -13.11
C ASP A 828 -35.09 -7.27 -13.67
N ASP A 829 -35.79 -8.33 -13.20
CA ASP A 829 -35.48 -9.72 -13.55
C ASP A 829 -36.14 -10.22 -14.84
N ASN A 830 -36.83 -9.37 -15.63
CA ASN A 830 -37.64 -9.83 -16.76
C ASN A 830 -36.84 -10.58 -17.84
N GLU A 831 -35.57 -10.21 -18.06
CA GLU A 831 -34.68 -10.91 -18.99
C GLU A 831 -34.46 -12.37 -18.56
N TRP A 832 -34.38 -12.63 -17.25
CA TRP A 832 -34.19 -13.97 -16.69
C TRP A 832 -35.45 -14.82 -16.76
N HIS A 833 -36.62 -14.20 -16.56
CA HIS A 833 -37.91 -14.86 -16.77
C HIS A 833 -38.05 -15.32 -18.24
N ASN A 834 -37.77 -14.43 -19.20
CA ASN A 834 -37.82 -14.77 -20.63
C ASN A 834 -36.82 -15.89 -20.99
N ALA A 835 -35.59 -15.83 -20.45
CA ALA A 835 -34.57 -16.84 -20.69
C ALA A 835 -34.93 -18.22 -20.14
N LEU A 836 -35.55 -18.29 -18.95
CA LEU A 836 -35.99 -19.56 -18.35
C LEU A 836 -37.24 -20.11 -19.06
N HIS A 837 -38.16 -19.26 -19.51
CA HIS A 837 -39.32 -19.68 -20.34
C HIS A 837 -38.86 -20.29 -21.67
N GLU A 838 -37.87 -19.70 -22.33
CA GLU A 838 -37.31 -20.26 -23.57
C GLU A 838 -36.60 -21.60 -23.30
N ALA A 839 -35.85 -21.69 -22.20
CA ALA A 839 -35.11 -22.89 -21.82
C ALA A 839 -36.02 -24.07 -21.42
N GLU A 840 -37.15 -23.80 -20.75
CA GLU A 840 -38.10 -24.83 -20.30
C GLU A 840 -38.62 -25.71 -21.45
N VAL A 841 -38.76 -25.15 -22.66
CA VAL A 841 -39.31 -25.86 -23.83
C VAL A 841 -38.42 -27.01 -24.30
N TRP A 842 -37.09 -26.92 -24.11
CA TRP A 842 -36.13 -27.86 -24.70
C TRP A 842 -35.05 -28.40 -23.74
N MET A 843 -34.83 -27.78 -22.58
CA MET A 843 -33.84 -28.24 -21.60
C MET A 843 -34.41 -29.30 -20.66
N MET A 844 -33.61 -30.32 -20.34
CA MET A 844 -33.95 -31.29 -19.31
C MET A 844 -33.90 -30.65 -17.90
N PRO A 845 -34.71 -31.10 -16.91
CA PRO A 845 -34.83 -30.46 -15.58
C PRO A 845 -33.51 -30.21 -14.87
N ARG A 846 -32.53 -31.12 -14.98
CA ARG A 846 -31.18 -30.94 -14.43
C ARG A 846 -30.41 -29.78 -15.07
N GLN A 847 -30.52 -29.62 -16.39
CA GLN A 847 -29.89 -28.53 -17.13
C GLN A 847 -30.57 -27.20 -16.85
N LEU A 848 -31.91 -27.22 -16.69
CA LEU A 848 -32.68 -26.05 -16.27
C LEU A 848 -32.26 -25.55 -14.86
N ARG A 849 -32.02 -26.48 -13.91
CA ARG A 849 -31.44 -26.14 -12.59
C ARG A 849 -30.01 -25.57 -12.67
N GLN A 850 -29.20 -26.01 -13.64
CA GLN A 850 -27.85 -25.47 -13.87
C GLN A 850 -27.90 -24.05 -14.44
N LEU A 851 -28.81 -23.80 -15.39
CA LEU A 851 -29.06 -22.47 -15.93
C LEU A 851 -29.54 -21.52 -14.83
N PHE A 852 -30.51 -21.95 -14.01
CA PHE A 852 -30.98 -21.20 -12.86
C PHE A 852 -29.85 -20.84 -11.88
N ALA A 853 -29.02 -21.82 -11.50
CA ALA A 853 -27.88 -21.58 -10.61
C ALA A 853 -26.87 -20.56 -11.21
N ARG A 854 -26.63 -20.62 -12.53
CA ARG A 854 -25.75 -19.67 -13.23
C ARG A 854 -26.33 -18.26 -13.27
N ILE A 855 -27.62 -18.10 -13.55
CA ILE A 855 -28.31 -16.80 -13.50
C ILE A 855 -28.16 -16.22 -12.10
N VAL A 856 -28.46 -17.01 -11.07
CA VAL A 856 -28.38 -16.60 -9.66
C VAL A 856 -26.95 -16.19 -9.24
N ILE A 857 -25.91 -16.86 -9.73
CA ILE A 857 -24.51 -16.54 -9.38
C ILE A 857 -23.94 -15.36 -10.18
N HIS A 858 -24.13 -15.37 -11.50
CA HIS A 858 -23.39 -14.50 -12.41
C HIS A 858 -24.17 -13.25 -12.80
N CYS A 859 -25.50 -13.34 -12.80
CA CYS A 859 -26.38 -12.24 -13.18
C CYS A 859 -26.96 -11.51 -11.96
N ASN A 860 -26.88 -12.10 -10.76
CA ASN A 860 -27.42 -11.55 -9.51
C ASN A 860 -28.85 -11.00 -9.68
N PRO A 861 -29.81 -11.87 -10.03
CA PRO A 861 -31.22 -11.50 -10.09
C PRO A 861 -31.66 -10.90 -8.75
N ILE A 862 -32.61 -10.00 -8.85
CA ILE A 862 -33.15 -9.20 -7.76
C ILE A 862 -34.06 -10.03 -6.86
N HIS A 863 -34.94 -10.79 -7.50
CA HIS A 863 -36.01 -11.60 -6.95
C HIS A 863 -35.80 -13.06 -7.38
N PRO A 864 -34.67 -13.69 -7.02
CA PRO A 864 -34.41 -15.09 -7.35
C PRO A 864 -35.50 -16.02 -6.79
N GLU A 865 -36.22 -15.61 -5.75
CA GLU A 865 -37.38 -16.32 -5.20
C GLU A 865 -38.55 -16.42 -6.19
N LYS A 866 -38.81 -15.36 -6.97
CA LYS A 866 -39.89 -15.35 -7.96
C LYS A 866 -39.56 -16.25 -9.15
N LEU A 867 -38.31 -16.20 -9.61
CA LEU A 867 -37.79 -17.12 -10.63
C LEU A 867 -37.88 -18.58 -10.14
N TRP A 868 -37.53 -18.86 -8.87
CA TRP A 868 -37.69 -20.19 -8.32
C TRP A 868 -39.16 -20.62 -8.29
N ASP A 869 -40.05 -19.78 -7.78
CA ASP A 869 -41.46 -20.12 -7.62
C ASP A 869 -42.17 -20.39 -8.95
N GLU A 870 -41.78 -19.69 -10.02
CA GLU A 870 -42.33 -19.88 -11.36
C GLU A 870 -41.81 -21.17 -12.03
N PHE A 871 -40.52 -21.47 -11.90
CA PHE A 871 -39.89 -22.57 -12.64
C PHE A 871 -39.66 -23.85 -11.81
N LYS A 872 -40.04 -23.91 -10.52
CA LYS A 872 -39.78 -25.06 -9.63
C LYS A 872 -40.41 -26.37 -10.11
N ASP A 873 -41.58 -26.33 -10.73
CA ASP A 873 -42.26 -27.52 -11.25
C ASP A 873 -41.45 -28.12 -12.42
N ALA A 874 -41.08 -27.29 -13.40
CA ALA A 874 -40.22 -27.68 -14.52
C ALA A 874 -38.84 -28.17 -14.05
N MET A 875 -38.24 -27.45 -13.10
CA MET A 875 -36.95 -27.79 -12.51
C MET A 875 -36.98 -29.03 -11.61
N SER A 876 -38.13 -29.60 -11.28
CA SER A 876 -38.24 -30.79 -10.42
C SER A 876 -38.84 -32.01 -11.11
N GLN A 877 -39.20 -31.88 -12.39
CA GLN A 877 -39.94 -32.89 -13.15
C GLN A 877 -39.27 -34.27 -13.21
N ASP A 878 -37.93 -34.34 -13.16
CA ASP A 878 -37.16 -35.58 -13.09
C ASP A 878 -37.31 -36.31 -11.74
N PHE A 879 -37.57 -35.57 -10.67
CA PHE A 879 -37.87 -36.13 -9.35
C PHE A 879 -39.35 -36.47 -9.17
N SER A 880 -40.25 -35.70 -9.77
CA SER A 880 -41.72 -35.86 -9.65
C SER A 880 -42.25 -37.23 -10.10
N ARG A 881 -41.46 -38.04 -10.83
CA ARG A 881 -41.82 -39.41 -11.21
C ARG A 881 -41.73 -40.44 -10.07
N THR A 882 -40.93 -40.15 -9.03
CA THR A 882 -40.64 -41.09 -7.94
C THR A 882 -41.02 -40.56 -6.55
N MET A 883 -41.44 -39.30 -6.45
CA MET A 883 -41.84 -38.68 -5.18
C MET A 883 -42.94 -37.63 -5.37
N SER A 884 -43.62 -37.29 -4.28
CA SER A 884 -44.66 -36.25 -4.27
C SER A 884 -44.07 -34.86 -4.63
N ALA A 885 -44.88 -33.99 -5.24
CA ALA A 885 -44.45 -32.66 -5.69
C ALA A 885 -43.69 -31.84 -4.62
N PRO A 886 -44.11 -31.78 -3.34
CA PRO A 886 -43.35 -31.08 -2.31
C PRO A 886 -41.94 -31.66 -2.10
N ARG A 887 -41.80 -32.99 -2.14
CA ARG A 887 -40.50 -33.66 -2.02
C ARG A 887 -39.64 -33.46 -3.28
N ALA A 888 -40.25 -33.46 -4.46
CA ALA A 888 -39.57 -33.19 -5.72
C ALA A 888 -39.02 -31.75 -5.75
N HIS A 889 -39.79 -30.77 -5.28
CA HIS A 889 -39.39 -29.37 -5.18
C HIS A 889 -38.21 -29.20 -4.21
N SER A 890 -38.30 -29.78 -3.02
CA SER A 890 -37.20 -29.75 -2.05
C SER A 890 -35.93 -30.40 -2.59
N LYS A 891 -36.04 -31.52 -3.31
CA LYS A 891 -34.88 -32.21 -3.89
C LYS A 891 -34.24 -31.42 -5.03
N ALA A 892 -35.04 -30.80 -5.89
CA ALA A 892 -34.56 -29.86 -6.91
C ALA A 892 -33.85 -28.66 -6.28
N TYR A 893 -34.38 -28.12 -5.19
CA TYR A 893 -33.84 -26.98 -4.47
C TYR A 893 -32.50 -27.28 -3.77
N ILE A 894 -32.38 -28.46 -3.15
CA ILE A 894 -31.12 -28.96 -2.59
C ILE A 894 -30.07 -29.13 -3.69
N HIS A 895 -30.45 -29.67 -4.85
CA HIS A 895 -29.54 -29.81 -5.97
C HIS A 895 -29.06 -28.45 -6.51
N ILE A 896 -29.91 -27.42 -6.53
CA ILE A 896 -29.50 -26.04 -6.83
C ILE A 896 -28.46 -25.55 -5.82
N ASN A 897 -28.65 -25.78 -4.51
CA ASN A 897 -27.66 -25.40 -3.49
C ASN A 897 -26.31 -26.12 -3.68
N THR A 898 -26.32 -27.39 -4.10
CA THR A 898 -25.11 -28.14 -4.48
C THR A 898 -24.43 -27.52 -5.69
N LEU A 899 -25.20 -27.14 -6.72
CA LEU A 899 -24.66 -26.43 -7.89
C LEU A 899 -24.03 -25.09 -7.52
N LEU A 900 -24.67 -24.32 -6.61
CA LEU A 900 -24.11 -23.08 -6.09
C LEU A 900 -22.78 -23.31 -5.34
N SER A 901 -22.66 -24.43 -4.62
CA SER A 901 -21.46 -24.77 -3.85
C SER A 901 -20.23 -25.04 -4.71
N TYR A 902 -20.40 -25.56 -5.93
CA TYR A 902 -19.30 -25.77 -6.88
C TYR A 902 -18.68 -24.44 -7.34
N GLU A 903 -19.43 -23.34 -7.30
CA GLU A 903 -18.99 -21.98 -7.65
C GLU A 903 -18.61 -21.14 -6.41
N ASN A 904 -18.27 -21.79 -5.28
CA ASN A 904 -17.98 -21.14 -4.00
C ASN A 904 -19.12 -20.21 -3.51
N SER A 905 -20.37 -20.60 -3.78
CA SER A 905 -21.59 -19.89 -3.41
C SER A 905 -22.56 -20.80 -2.64
N SER A 906 -23.67 -20.27 -2.14
CA SER A 906 -24.73 -21.06 -1.50
C SER A 906 -26.04 -20.27 -1.44
N LEU A 907 -27.16 -20.94 -1.20
CA LEU A 907 -28.46 -20.29 -1.01
C LEU A 907 -28.48 -19.28 0.15
N ALA A 908 -27.54 -19.41 1.11
CA ALA A 908 -27.38 -18.45 2.20
C ALA A 908 -26.98 -17.04 1.73
N LYS A 909 -26.47 -16.89 0.51
CA LYS A 909 -26.21 -15.58 -0.12
C LYS A 909 -27.48 -14.94 -0.71
N PHE A 910 -28.57 -15.68 -0.85
CA PHE A 910 -29.83 -15.25 -1.47
C PHE A 910 -30.98 -15.37 -0.45
N PRO A 911 -31.00 -14.52 0.60
CA PRO A 911 -31.90 -14.66 1.75
C PRO A 911 -33.39 -14.53 1.42
N SER A 912 -33.75 -13.92 0.28
CA SER A 912 -35.12 -13.77 -0.19
C SER A 912 -35.71 -15.07 -0.75
N MET A 913 -34.87 -15.97 -1.25
CA MET A 913 -35.30 -17.30 -1.65
C MET A 913 -35.67 -18.13 -0.42
N PRO A 914 -36.51 -19.19 -0.56
CA PRO A 914 -36.75 -20.13 0.52
C PRO A 914 -35.43 -20.53 1.14
N GLN A 915 -35.16 -20.09 2.36
CA GLN A 915 -34.01 -20.64 3.04
C GLN A 915 -34.37 -22.08 3.37
N ILE A 916 -33.36 -22.92 3.54
CA ILE A 916 -33.60 -24.21 4.18
C ILE A 916 -33.87 -23.85 5.65
N THR A 917 -35.11 -23.42 5.94
CA THR A 917 -35.54 -22.71 7.17
C THR A 917 -35.74 -23.66 8.34
N GLU A 918 -35.82 -24.94 8.07
CA GLU A 918 -35.73 -25.97 9.09
C GLU A 918 -34.31 -26.54 9.03
N ILE A 919 -33.49 -26.01 9.93
CA ILE A 919 -32.66 -26.87 10.78
C ILE A 919 -33.60 -27.39 11.88
N ASP A 920 -34.73 -27.97 11.51
CA ASP A 920 -35.41 -28.91 12.41
C ASP A 920 -34.68 -30.21 12.12
N ASP A 921 -33.81 -30.50 13.08
CA ASP A 921 -32.63 -31.31 12.95
C ASP A 921 -31.57 -30.77 11.97
N PHE A 922 -30.38 -30.55 12.53
CA PHE A 922 -29.20 -31.05 11.83
C PHE A 922 -29.50 -32.51 11.54
N ASP A 923 -30.02 -32.82 10.36
CA ASP A 923 -29.88 -34.11 9.74
C ASP A 923 -30.30 -34.08 8.26
N ASN A 924 -29.33 -34.29 7.37
CA ASN A 924 -29.56 -34.92 6.06
C ASN A 924 -30.09 -36.37 6.18
N ASP A 925 -30.43 -36.85 7.37
CA ASP A 925 -31.17 -38.08 7.59
C ASP A 925 -32.66 -37.80 7.56
N HIS A 926 -33.29 -38.17 6.46
CA HIS A 926 -34.74 -38.31 6.36
C HIS A 926 -35.28 -39.51 7.17
N ILE A 927 -34.56 -39.94 8.20
CA ILE A 927 -34.75 -41.17 8.96
C ILE A 927 -35.34 -40.78 10.33
N LEU A 928 -36.50 -41.33 10.67
CA LEU A 928 -37.14 -41.06 11.97
C LEU A 928 -36.30 -41.63 13.12
N PRO A 929 -36.36 -41.09 14.36
CA PRO A 929 -35.63 -41.65 15.50
C PRO A 929 -35.88 -43.15 15.74
N GLU A 930 -37.07 -43.64 15.41
CA GLU A 930 -37.45 -45.06 15.46
C GLU A 930 -36.73 -45.91 14.40
N GLU A 931 -36.52 -45.37 13.20
CA GLU A 931 -35.76 -46.02 12.13
C GLU A 931 -34.25 -45.99 12.43
N HIS A 932 -33.74 -44.89 13.01
CA HIS A 932 -32.38 -44.84 13.56
C HIS A 932 -32.18 -45.90 14.64
N ARG A 933 -33.18 -46.14 15.50
CA ARG A 933 -33.12 -47.19 16.52
C ARG A 933 -33.05 -48.58 15.87
N ALA A 934 -33.87 -48.85 14.85
CA ALA A 934 -33.87 -50.13 14.15
C ALA A 934 -32.52 -50.41 13.47
N ILE A 935 -32.00 -49.44 12.70
CA ILE A 935 -30.69 -49.56 12.02
C ILE A 935 -29.57 -49.71 13.05
N GLY A 936 -29.58 -48.88 14.10
CA GLY A 936 -28.56 -48.90 15.15
C GLY A 936 -28.55 -50.23 15.92
N GLN A 937 -29.71 -50.79 16.26
CA GLN A 937 -29.82 -52.08 16.94
C GLN A 937 -29.36 -53.24 16.06
N GLU A 938 -29.78 -53.26 14.79
CA GLU A 938 -29.34 -54.28 13.83
C GLU A 938 -27.82 -54.25 13.63
N GLN A 939 -27.23 -53.06 13.49
CA GLN A 939 -25.78 -52.91 13.36
C GLN A 939 -25.06 -53.31 14.65
N TYR A 940 -25.61 -52.94 15.81
CA TYR A 940 -25.06 -53.26 17.12
C TYR A 940 -24.98 -54.77 17.38
N GLU A 941 -26.01 -55.53 16.98
CA GLU A 941 -26.02 -56.99 17.07
C GLU A 941 -24.92 -57.65 16.24
N LYS A 942 -24.54 -57.04 15.12
CA LYS A 942 -23.51 -57.51 14.19
C LYS A 942 -22.07 -57.12 14.59
N LEU A 943 -21.89 -56.29 15.62
CA LEU A 943 -20.55 -55.90 16.09
C LEU A 943 -19.81 -57.06 16.71
N ASN A 944 -18.51 -57.20 16.38
CA ASN A 944 -17.63 -58.10 17.12
C ASN A 944 -17.33 -57.56 18.53
N SER A 945 -16.68 -58.37 19.37
CA SER A 945 -16.42 -58.03 20.78
C SER A 945 -15.61 -56.74 20.96
N ALA A 946 -14.62 -56.49 20.09
CA ALA A 946 -13.77 -55.31 20.14
C ALA A 946 -14.53 -54.04 19.73
N GLN A 947 -15.30 -54.10 18.64
CA GLN A 947 -16.15 -53.00 18.17
C GLN A 947 -17.24 -52.66 19.19
N ARG A 948 -17.89 -53.69 19.77
CA ARG A 948 -18.93 -53.52 20.79
C ARG A 948 -18.40 -52.79 22.03
N THR A 949 -17.20 -53.16 22.49
CA THR A 949 -16.53 -52.48 23.61
C THR A 949 -16.37 -50.98 23.38
N ILE A 950 -16.06 -50.56 22.15
CA ILE A 950 -15.93 -49.14 21.79
C ILE A 950 -17.29 -48.46 21.86
N VAL A 951 -18.32 -49.04 21.25
CA VAL A 951 -19.67 -48.49 21.21
C VAL A 951 -20.21 -48.32 22.63
N ASP A 952 -20.11 -49.35 23.46
CA ASP A 952 -20.57 -49.33 24.86
C ASP A 952 -19.84 -48.27 25.68
N THR A 953 -18.53 -48.13 25.49
CA THR A 953 -17.74 -47.13 26.23
C THR A 953 -18.17 -45.71 25.89
N VAL A 954 -18.37 -45.41 24.59
CA VAL A 954 -18.80 -44.08 24.13
C VAL A 954 -20.23 -43.78 24.57
N MET A 955 -21.16 -44.73 24.41
CA MET A 955 -22.57 -44.57 24.81
C MET A 955 -22.71 -44.30 26.31
N ASN A 956 -22.03 -45.09 27.15
CA ASN A 956 -22.05 -44.91 28.60
C ASN A 956 -21.48 -43.55 29.02
N LYS A 957 -20.43 -43.06 28.33
CA LYS A 957 -19.75 -41.81 28.70
C LYS A 957 -20.47 -40.54 28.22
N ILE A 958 -21.30 -40.63 27.18
CA ILE A 958 -22.13 -39.51 26.72
C ILE A 958 -23.25 -39.20 27.73
N GLY A 959 -23.77 -40.21 28.43
CA GLY A 959 -24.83 -40.06 29.44
C GLY A 959 -24.40 -39.51 30.80
N ASP A 960 -23.09 -39.52 31.10
CA ASP A 960 -22.58 -39.15 32.42
C ASP A 960 -22.34 -37.62 32.55
N SER A 961 -22.98 -37.00 33.55
CA SER A 961 -23.03 -35.53 33.73
C SER A 961 -21.87 -34.99 34.59
N ASN A 962 -21.09 -35.86 35.24
CA ASN A 962 -19.97 -35.46 36.09
C ASN A 962 -18.69 -35.24 35.25
N VAL A 963 -18.35 -33.97 35.04
CA VAL A 963 -17.18 -33.48 34.25
C VAL A 963 -15.86 -33.63 35.01
N GLY A 964 -15.89 -34.15 36.24
CA GLY A 964 -14.70 -34.46 37.03
C GLY A 964 -14.09 -35.80 36.65
N ASP A 965 -13.01 -35.75 35.88
CA ASP A 965 -11.83 -36.62 36.05
C ASP A 965 -11.61 -37.89 35.18
N LYS A 966 -12.27 -38.10 34.03
CA LYS A 966 -11.83 -39.13 33.03
C LYS A 966 -12.01 -38.70 31.56
N THR A 967 -11.01 -38.97 30.73
CA THR A 967 -10.81 -38.55 29.32
C THR A 967 -12.05 -38.75 28.42
N ARG A 968 -12.50 -37.68 27.74
CA ARG A 968 -13.56 -37.71 26.70
C ARG A 968 -13.01 -37.73 25.27
N CYS A 969 -11.73 -38.07 25.14
CA CYS A 969 -11.02 -38.10 23.88
C CYS A 969 -10.61 -39.55 23.60
N TYR A 970 -11.08 -40.12 22.50
CA TYR A 970 -10.82 -41.50 22.11
C TYR A 970 -10.25 -41.57 20.70
N PHE A 971 -9.36 -42.51 20.45
CA PHE A 971 -8.80 -42.79 19.12
C PHE A 971 -9.05 -44.26 18.75
N ILE A 972 -9.60 -44.54 17.57
CA ILE A 972 -9.73 -45.90 17.04
C ILE A 972 -8.60 -46.14 16.03
N ASP A 973 -7.66 -47.00 16.41
CA ASP A 973 -6.61 -47.51 15.56
C ASP A 973 -7.06 -48.83 14.93
N GLY A 974 -7.04 -48.93 13.61
CA GLY A 974 -7.38 -50.19 12.94
C GLY A 974 -7.06 -50.16 11.46
N PRO A 975 -6.63 -51.28 10.85
CA PRO A 975 -6.29 -51.34 9.44
C PRO A 975 -7.51 -51.12 8.54
N GLY A 976 -7.28 -50.92 7.24
CA GLY A 976 -8.34 -50.92 6.24
C GLY A 976 -9.18 -52.21 6.33
N GLY A 977 -10.50 -52.09 6.32
CA GLY A 977 -11.40 -53.24 6.42
C GLY A 977 -11.74 -53.71 7.84
N SER A 978 -11.16 -53.13 8.89
CA SER A 978 -11.44 -53.49 10.31
C SER A 978 -12.81 -53.06 10.87
N GLY A 979 -13.65 -52.41 10.04
CA GLY A 979 -14.98 -51.97 10.44
C GLY A 979 -15.04 -50.66 11.25
N LYS A 980 -14.01 -49.80 11.21
CA LYS A 980 -14.04 -48.45 11.85
C LYS A 980 -15.28 -47.64 11.45
N THR A 981 -15.55 -47.56 10.15
CA THR A 981 -16.73 -46.86 9.63
C THR A 981 -18.02 -47.46 10.16
N PHE A 982 -18.09 -48.79 10.29
CA PHE A 982 -19.25 -49.49 10.85
C PHE A 982 -19.48 -49.15 12.34
N VAL A 983 -18.40 -48.97 13.12
CA VAL A 983 -18.49 -48.44 14.49
C VAL A 983 -19.04 -47.01 14.51
N TYR A 984 -18.54 -46.13 13.63
CA TYR A 984 -19.03 -44.75 13.54
C TYR A 984 -20.50 -44.67 13.14
N THR A 985 -20.93 -45.45 12.14
CA THR A 985 -22.35 -45.47 11.72
C THR A 985 -23.24 -46.03 12.82
N THR A 986 -22.81 -47.08 13.52
CA THR A 986 -23.57 -47.66 14.63
C THR A 986 -23.76 -46.63 15.75
N LEU A 987 -22.68 -45.96 16.18
CA LEU A 987 -22.75 -44.90 17.18
C LEU A 987 -23.63 -43.74 16.74
N TYR A 988 -23.50 -43.34 15.48
CA TYR A 988 -24.31 -42.28 14.90
C TYR A 988 -25.80 -42.64 14.97
N HIS A 989 -26.24 -43.80 14.49
CA HIS A 989 -27.65 -44.17 14.51
C HIS A 989 -28.20 -44.37 15.94
N LEU A 990 -27.44 -45.00 16.84
CA LEU A 990 -27.86 -45.17 18.24
C LEU A 990 -28.04 -43.83 18.96
N LEU A 991 -27.09 -42.90 18.83
CA LEU A 991 -27.15 -41.58 19.46
C LEU A 991 -28.22 -40.68 18.85
N ARG A 992 -28.41 -40.73 17.53
CA ARG A 992 -29.52 -40.03 16.86
C ARG A 992 -30.87 -40.54 17.35
N SER A 993 -31.02 -41.85 17.60
CA SER A 993 -32.25 -42.42 18.18
C SER A 993 -32.55 -41.89 19.59
N ASP A 994 -31.51 -41.49 20.34
CA ASP A 994 -31.61 -40.87 21.66
C ASP A 994 -31.63 -39.32 21.61
N LYS A 995 -31.89 -38.74 20.43
CA LYS A 995 -31.96 -37.28 20.19
C LYS A 995 -30.66 -36.53 20.52
N LYS A 996 -29.52 -37.20 20.47
CA LYS A 996 -28.19 -36.58 20.63
C LYS A 996 -27.68 -36.06 19.28
N LYS A 997 -26.90 -34.99 19.28
CA LYS A 997 -26.34 -34.38 18.07
C LYS A 997 -24.92 -34.90 17.82
N VAL A 998 -24.74 -35.59 16.70
CA VAL A 998 -23.45 -36.15 16.28
C VAL A 998 -22.92 -35.37 15.07
N CYS A 999 -21.65 -34.98 15.10
CA CYS A 999 -20.97 -34.33 13.99
C CYS A 999 -19.89 -35.26 13.43
N THR A 1000 -20.13 -35.79 12.24
CA THR A 1000 -19.17 -36.62 11.51
C THR A 1000 -18.32 -35.78 10.58
N MET A 1001 -17.03 -36.05 10.53
CA MET A 1001 -16.09 -35.34 9.68
C MET A 1001 -14.91 -36.20 9.29
N ALA A 1002 -14.25 -35.83 8.20
CA ALA A 1002 -12.97 -36.41 7.81
C ALA A 1002 -12.03 -35.33 7.28
N TYR A 1003 -10.73 -35.61 7.23
CA TYR A 1003 -9.76 -34.62 6.76
C TYR A 1003 -9.87 -34.39 5.24
N THR A 1004 -10.11 -35.44 4.45
CA THR A 1004 -10.29 -35.38 2.99
C THR A 1004 -11.77 -35.36 2.59
N GLY A 1005 -12.06 -34.77 1.43
CA GLY A 1005 -13.44 -34.67 0.92
C GLY A 1005 -14.08 -36.02 0.65
N ILE A 1006 -13.33 -36.96 0.05
CA ILE A 1006 -13.82 -38.29 -0.29
C ILE A 1006 -14.15 -39.10 0.97
N ALA A 1007 -13.25 -39.13 1.96
CA ALA A 1007 -13.51 -39.83 3.22
C ALA A 1007 -14.74 -39.26 3.96
N ALA A 1008 -14.96 -37.94 3.89
CA ALA A 1008 -16.12 -37.32 4.49
C ALA A 1008 -17.44 -37.81 3.85
N THR A 1009 -17.45 -38.11 2.54
CA THR A 1009 -18.67 -38.61 1.86
C THR A 1009 -19.09 -40.02 2.30
N LEU A 1010 -18.18 -40.80 2.90
CA LEU A 1010 -18.47 -42.15 3.40
C LEU A 1010 -19.12 -42.16 4.79
N LEU A 1011 -19.11 -41.03 5.49
CA LEU A 1011 -19.72 -40.89 6.81
C LEU A 1011 -21.16 -40.36 6.69
N PRO A 1012 -22.08 -40.75 7.59
CA PRO A 1012 -23.42 -40.17 7.64
C PRO A 1012 -23.33 -38.65 7.78
N GLN A 1013 -23.71 -37.93 6.72
CA GLN A 1013 -23.63 -36.46 6.64
C GLN A 1013 -22.25 -35.85 6.83
N GLY A 1014 -21.19 -36.61 6.54
CA GLY A 1014 -19.83 -36.18 6.80
C GLY A 1014 -19.45 -34.92 6.04
N LYS A 1015 -18.72 -34.04 6.73
CA LYS A 1015 -18.12 -32.82 6.16
C LYS A 1015 -16.60 -32.87 6.33
N THR A 1016 -15.88 -32.08 5.54
CA THR A 1016 -14.45 -31.90 5.81
C THR A 1016 -14.27 -31.13 7.11
N VAL A 1017 -13.23 -31.46 7.88
CA VAL A 1017 -12.87 -30.70 9.10
C VAL A 1017 -12.68 -29.22 8.79
N HIS A 1018 -12.08 -28.93 7.63
CA HIS A 1018 -11.94 -27.57 7.09
C HIS A 1018 -13.27 -26.83 6.97
N ARG A 1019 -14.33 -27.49 6.50
CA ARG A 1019 -15.66 -26.88 6.40
C ARG A 1019 -16.32 -26.72 7.76
N THR A 1020 -16.23 -27.73 8.63
CA THR A 1020 -16.87 -27.72 9.96
C THR A 1020 -16.32 -26.60 10.85
N PHE A 1021 -15.00 -26.41 10.86
CA PHE A 1021 -14.33 -25.43 11.73
C PHE A 1021 -13.82 -24.18 10.99
N LYS A 1022 -14.16 -24.03 9.70
CA LYS A 1022 -13.69 -22.95 8.80
C LYS A 1022 -12.17 -22.82 8.72
N LEU A 1023 -11.45 -23.95 8.81
CA LEU A 1023 -10.00 -23.97 8.87
C LEU A 1023 -9.36 -23.33 7.62
N PRO A 1024 -8.30 -22.50 7.77
CA PRO A 1024 -7.55 -21.99 6.62
C PRO A 1024 -6.88 -23.16 5.90
N ILE A 1025 -6.73 -23.03 4.58
CA ILE A 1025 -6.14 -24.08 3.72
C ILE A 1025 -4.66 -24.35 4.08
N ALA A 1026 -3.95 -23.34 4.62
CA ALA A 1026 -2.62 -23.51 5.19
C ALA A 1026 -2.69 -23.42 6.72
N LEU A 1027 -2.21 -24.46 7.41
CA LEU A 1027 -2.30 -24.59 8.86
C LEU A 1027 -0.91 -24.46 9.51
N TYR A 1028 -0.77 -23.47 10.39
CA TYR A 1028 0.43 -23.19 11.19
C TYR A 1028 0.05 -23.05 12.69
N THR A 1029 1.02 -23.09 13.60
CA THR A 1029 0.74 -23.00 15.06
C THR A 1029 -0.03 -21.75 15.47
N ASP A 1030 0.19 -20.61 14.80
CA ASP A 1030 -0.44 -19.31 15.05
C ASP A 1030 -1.69 -19.05 14.21
N SER A 1031 -2.14 -20.03 13.42
CA SER A 1031 -3.39 -19.90 12.65
C SER A 1031 -4.57 -19.61 13.57
N SER A 1032 -5.41 -18.66 13.18
CA SER A 1032 -6.61 -18.24 13.91
C SER A 1032 -7.86 -18.47 13.06
N GLN A 1033 -8.98 -18.82 13.69
CA GLN A 1033 -10.26 -19.02 13.01
C GLN A 1033 -11.11 -17.75 12.89
N THR A 1034 -12.07 -17.78 11.96
CA THR A 1034 -13.01 -16.68 11.68
C THR A 1034 -14.38 -16.86 12.34
N ILE A 1035 -14.62 -17.98 13.04
CA ILE A 1035 -15.89 -18.22 13.76
C ILE A 1035 -15.94 -17.30 14.99
N LYS A 1036 -16.84 -16.32 14.97
CA LYS A 1036 -17.09 -15.44 16.11
C LYS A 1036 -17.92 -16.19 17.15
N VAL A 1037 -17.62 -16.00 18.43
CA VAL A 1037 -18.32 -16.68 19.55
C VAL A 1037 -19.85 -16.45 19.51
N GLN A 1038 -20.32 -15.34 18.96
CA GLN A 1038 -21.75 -14.98 18.84
C GLN A 1038 -22.40 -15.41 17.51
N SER A 1039 -21.72 -16.18 16.67
CA SER A 1039 -22.26 -16.59 15.36
C SER A 1039 -23.14 -17.84 15.46
N LYS A 1040 -24.05 -18.01 14.49
CA LYS A 1040 -24.92 -19.20 14.41
C LYS A 1040 -24.10 -20.51 14.30
N GLU A 1041 -22.93 -20.45 13.67
CA GLU A 1041 -22.02 -21.60 13.59
C GLU A 1041 -21.40 -21.94 14.94
N ALA A 1042 -21.10 -20.94 15.78
CA ALA A 1042 -20.68 -21.19 17.15
C ALA A 1042 -21.82 -21.84 17.96
N ASP A 1043 -23.08 -21.40 17.75
CA ASP A 1043 -24.24 -22.03 18.38
C ASP A 1043 -24.41 -23.51 17.97
N TYR A 1044 -24.17 -23.83 16.68
CA TYR A 1044 -24.16 -25.21 16.22
C TYR A 1044 -23.10 -26.05 16.94
N LEU A 1045 -21.85 -25.59 16.98
CA LEU A 1045 -20.75 -26.30 17.63
C LEU A 1045 -20.98 -26.47 19.14
N ARG A 1046 -21.63 -25.50 19.80
CA ARG A 1046 -22.04 -25.64 21.21
C ARG A 1046 -23.06 -26.74 21.45
N ASN A 1047 -23.90 -27.05 20.48
CA ASN A 1047 -24.99 -28.02 20.62
C ASN A 1047 -24.60 -29.46 20.23
N ILE A 1048 -23.39 -29.71 19.74
CA ILE A 1048 -22.93 -31.06 19.37
C ILE A 1048 -22.52 -31.86 20.61
N ASP A 1049 -22.98 -33.10 20.71
CA ASP A 1049 -22.66 -34.01 21.82
C ASP A 1049 -21.42 -34.87 21.54
N LEU A 1050 -21.26 -35.34 20.30
CA LEU A 1050 -20.14 -36.18 19.85
C LEU A 1050 -19.57 -35.68 18.52
N PHE A 1051 -18.26 -35.49 18.47
CA PHE A 1051 -17.50 -35.29 17.24
C PHE A 1051 -16.83 -36.59 16.81
N ILE A 1052 -17.11 -37.05 15.60
CA ILE A 1052 -16.45 -38.21 14.97
C ILE A 1052 -15.55 -37.69 13.85
N TRP A 1053 -14.25 -37.96 13.93
CA TRP A 1053 -13.27 -37.54 12.93
C TRP A 1053 -12.53 -38.75 12.36
N ASP A 1054 -12.89 -39.14 11.13
CA ASP A 1054 -12.25 -40.22 10.39
C ASP A 1054 -11.05 -39.75 9.57
N GLU A 1055 -10.13 -40.67 9.29
CA GLU A 1055 -8.83 -40.39 8.66
C GLU A 1055 -8.05 -39.25 9.37
N ALA A 1056 -8.12 -39.22 10.70
CA ALA A 1056 -7.40 -38.24 11.51
C ALA A 1056 -5.87 -38.25 11.32
N PRO A 1057 -5.18 -39.40 11.10
CA PRO A 1057 -3.74 -39.44 10.84
C PRO A 1057 -3.27 -38.62 9.62
N MET A 1058 -4.14 -38.39 8.64
CA MET A 1058 -3.84 -37.54 7.47
C MET A 1058 -3.79 -36.04 7.81
N ALA A 1059 -4.31 -35.64 8.97
CA ALA A 1059 -4.37 -34.25 9.39
C ALA A 1059 -3.05 -33.81 10.06
N PRO A 1060 -2.56 -32.59 9.78
CA PRO A 1060 -1.44 -32.04 10.53
C PRO A 1060 -1.86 -31.74 11.98
N LYS A 1061 -0.95 -31.87 12.95
CA LYS A 1061 -1.20 -31.57 14.37
C LYS A 1061 -1.83 -30.20 14.61
N HIS A 1062 -1.45 -29.21 13.79
CA HIS A 1062 -2.02 -27.85 13.86
C HIS A 1062 -3.53 -27.81 13.59
N ALA A 1063 -4.08 -28.73 12.79
CA ALA A 1063 -5.53 -28.84 12.60
C ALA A 1063 -6.22 -29.19 13.92
N LEU A 1064 -5.70 -30.21 14.61
CA LEU A 1064 -6.21 -30.69 15.89
C LEU A 1064 -6.12 -29.61 16.98
N GLU A 1065 -4.96 -28.95 17.10
CA GLU A 1065 -4.68 -27.88 18.06
C GLU A 1065 -5.54 -26.63 17.83
N LEU A 1066 -5.93 -26.37 16.59
CA LEU A 1066 -6.76 -25.23 16.23
C LEU A 1066 -8.24 -25.49 16.48
N VAL A 1067 -8.72 -26.70 16.16
CA VAL A 1067 -10.06 -27.16 16.55
C VAL A 1067 -10.22 -27.09 18.06
N GLU A 1068 -9.18 -27.48 18.79
CA GLU A 1068 -9.17 -27.49 20.24
C GLU A 1068 -9.31 -26.09 20.86
N ARG A 1069 -8.47 -25.14 20.45
CA ARG A 1069 -8.58 -23.73 20.88
C ARG A 1069 -9.94 -23.15 20.53
N ASN A 1070 -10.44 -23.44 19.34
CA ASN A 1070 -11.74 -22.94 18.88
C ASN A 1070 -12.88 -23.44 19.77
N LEU A 1071 -12.89 -24.73 20.14
CA LEU A 1071 -13.91 -25.28 21.03
C LEU A 1071 -13.77 -24.75 22.47
N ARG A 1072 -12.56 -24.51 22.98
CA ARG A 1072 -12.39 -23.82 24.29
C ARG A 1072 -13.01 -22.43 24.27
N ASP A 1073 -12.75 -21.65 23.23
CA ASP A 1073 -13.25 -20.28 23.08
C ASP A 1073 -14.78 -20.26 22.92
N ILE A 1074 -15.33 -21.15 22.09
CA ILE A 1074 -16.78 -21.24 21.82
C ILE A 1074 -17.55 -21.72 23.05
N MET A 1075 -17.00 -22.69 23.78
CA MET A 1075 -17.63 -23.25 24.99
C MET A 1075 -17.35 -22.42 26.24
N ASN A 1076 -16.39 -21.48 26.17
CA ASN A 1076 -15.83 -20.77 27.32
C ASN A 1076 -15.43 -21.74 28.45
N ASN A 1077 -14.74 -22.83 28.08
CA ASN A 1077 -14.37 -23.92 28.98
C ASN A 1077 -12.91 -24.34 28.72
N ASN A 1078 -12.09 -24.36 29.77
CA ASN A 1078 -10.66 -24.65 29.70
C ASN A 1078 -10.32 -26.16 29.63
N GLN A 1079 -11.31 -27.05 29.73
CA GLN A 1079 -11.12 -28.48 29.49
C GLN A 1079 -10.72 -28.73 28.01
N PRO A 1080 -9.97 -29.80 27.69
CA PRO A 1080 -9.64 -30.15 26.31
C PRO A 1080 -10.89 -30.13 25.42
N PHE A 1081 -10.79 -29.47 24.26
CA PHE A 1081 -11.89 -29.28 23.31
C PHE A 1081 -13.17 -28.67 23.93
N GLY A 1082 -13.04 -27.82 24.94
CA GLY A 1082 -14.17 -27.20 25.63
C GLY A 1082 -15.06 -28.20 26.39
N GLY A 1083 -14.54 -29.39 26.70
CA GLY A 1083 -15.26 -30.48 27.38
C GLY A 1083 -16.13 -31.34 26.45
N LYS A 1084 -16.02 -31.16 25.13
CA LYS A 1084 -16.71 -31.96 24.10
C LYS A 1084 -16.11 -33.35 23.98
N MET A 1085 -16.93 -34.32 23.56
CA MET A 1085 -16.46 -35.67 23.29
C MET A 1085 -15.89 -35.78 21.88
N MET A 1086 -14.66 -36.25 21.78
CA MET A 1086 -13.92 -36.41 20.53
C MET A 1086 -13.62 -37.88 20.29
N LEU A 1087 -14.13 -38.45 19.20
CA LEU A 1087 -13.79 -39.78 18.70
C LEU A 1087 -13.06 -39.64 17.37
N LEU A 1088 -11.74 -39.76 17.42
CA LEU A 1088 -10.89 -39.80 16.23
C LEU A 1088 -10.71 -41.25 15.77
N GLY A 1089 -10.40 -41.46 14.52
CA GLY A 1089 -9.78 -42.72 14.11
C GLY A 1089 -9.21 -42.69 12.71
N GLY A 1090 -8.57 -43.79 12.37
CA GLY A 1090 -7.79 -43.93 11.14
C GLY A 1090 -6.72 -45.00 11.32
N ASP A 1091 -5.73 -45.00 10.45
CA ASP A 1091 -4.62 -45.93 10.48
C ASP A 1091 -3.30 -45.17 10.24
N PHE A 1092 -2.41 -45.20 11.23
CA PHE A 1092 -1.11 -44.51 11.11
C PHE A 1092 -0.14 -45.18 10.14
N ARG A 1093 -0.46 -46.39 9.65
CA ARG A 1093 0.30 -47.07 8.59
C ARG A 1093 -0.05 -46.56 7.20
N GLN A 1094 -1.10 -45.73 7.09
CA GLN A 1094 -1.51 -45.10 5.83
C GLN A 1094 -0.78 -43.75 5.63
N LEU A 1095 -1.37 -42.85 4.84
CA LEU A 1095 -0.73 -41.63 4.41
C LEU A 1095 -0.50 -40.64 5.57
N LEU A 1096 0.74 -40.16 5.69
CA LEU A 1096 1.10 -39.05 6.58
C LEU A 1096 0.52 -37.71 6.10
N PRO A 1097 0.46 -36.69 6.97
CA PRO A 1097 0.04 -35.35 6.57
C PRO A 1097 0.88 -34.78 5.43
N VAL A 1098 0.24 -34.22 4.41
CA VAL A 1098 0.94 -33.71 3.23
C VAL A 1098 1.58 -32.34 3.52
N LYS A 1099 2.91 -32.26 3.46
CA LYS A 1099 3.69 -31.00 3.47
C LYS A 1099 4.65 -30.98 2.29
N LYS A 1100 4.51 -29.99 1.39
CA LYS A 1100 5.37 -29.86 0.20
C LYS A 1100 6.84 -29.69 0.61
N ASN A 1101 7.73 -30.43 -0.05
CA ASN A 1101 9.19 -30.38 0.15
C ASN A 1101 9.64 -30.66 1.60
N ALA A 1102 8.86 -31.41 2.38
CA ALA A 1102 9.20 -31.74 3.76
C ALA A 1102 10.10 -32.97 3.82
N THR A 1103 11.04 -32.96 4.76
CA THR A 1103 11.82 -34.13 5.14
C THR A 1103 10.96 -35.16 5.88
N ARG A 1104 11.41 -36.42 5.94
CA ARG A 1104 10.75 -37.49 6.72
C ARG A 1104 10.53 -37.07 8.19
N CYS A 1105 11.52 -36.43 8.81
CA CYS A 1105 11.42 -35.92 10.19
C CYS A 1105 10.33 -34.87 10.33
N GLU A 1106 10.22 -33.94 9.38
CA GLU A 1106 9.19 -32.89 9.41
C GLU A 1106 7.77 -33.44 9.19
N LEU A 1107 7.60 -34.45 8.33
CA LEU A 1107 6.31 -35.11 8.11
C LEU A 1107 5.86 -35.90 9.34
N VAL A 1108 6.81 -36.58 10.00
CA VAL A 1108 6.56 -37.30 11.25
C VAL A 1108 6.22 -36.31 12.37
N ASP A 1109 6.97 -35.22 12.55
CA ASP A 1109 6.66 -34.19 13.55
C ASP A 1109 5.31 -33.51 13.30
N LEU A 1110 4.86 -33.44 12.04
CA LEU A 1110 3.57 -32.87 11.69
C LEU A 1110 2.39 -33.79 12.04
N SER A 1111 2.62 -35.07 12.35
CA SER A 1111 1.57 -36.03 12.73
C SER A 1111 0.87 -35.63 14.03
N ILE A 1112 -0.43 -35.95 14.14
CA ILE A 1112 -1.22 -35.73 15.36
C ILE A 1112 -0.64 -36.44 16.59
N LYS A 1113 0.15 -37.52 16.42
CA LYS A 1113 0.86 -38.21 17.52
C LYS A 1113 1.85 -37.29 18.25
N PHE A 1114 2.38 -36.27 17.57
CA PHE A 1114 3.31 -35.29 18.12
C PHE A 1114 2.62 -34.01 18.58
N SER A 1115 1.28 -33.97 18.59
CA SER A 1115 0.54 -32.89 19.24
C SER A 1115 0.61 -33.05 20.76
N TRP A 1116 0.69 -31.93 21.48
CA TRP A 1116 0.54 -31.90 22.94
C TRP A 1116 -0.84 -32.41 23.40
N LEU A 1117 -1.80 -32.54 22.49
CA LEU A 1117 -3.13 -33.09 22.74
C LEU A 1117 -3.16 -34.63 22.73
N TRP A 1118 -2.17 -35.29 22.14
CA TRP A 1118 -2.18 -36.75 22.00
C TRP A 1118 -2.30 -37.52 23.34
N PRO A 1119 -1.63 -37.11 24.44
CA PRO A 1119 -1.76 -37.79 25.74
C PRO A 1119 -3.18 -37.80 26.32
N TYR A 1120 -4.09 -36.94 25.83
CA TYR A 1120 -5.49 -36.93 26.27
C TYR A 1120 -6.34 -38.01 25.60
N PHE A 1121 -5.86 -38.63 24.51
CA PHE A 1121 -6.59 -39.64 23.76
C PHE A 1121 -6.36 -41.04 24.33
N SER A 1122 -7.46 -41.77 24.60
CA SER A 1122 -7.42 -43.20 24.92
C SER A 1122 -7.63 -44.02 23.64
N THR A 1123 -6.68 -44.89 23.32
CA THR A 1123 -6.67 -45.64 22.04
C THR A 1123 -7.34 -47.01 22.17
N PHE A 1124 -8.24 -47.32 21.24
CA PHE A 1124 -8.78 -48.65 20.98
C PHE A 1124 -8.15 -49.24 19.72
N THR A 1125 -7.84 -50.54 19.72
CA THR A 1125 -7.23 -51.21 18.56
C THR A 1125 -8.18 -52.27 18.00
N LEU A 1126 -8.47 -52.18 16.70
CA LEU A 1126 -9.20 -53.20 15.93
C LEU A 1126 -8.21 -53.97 15.06
N THR A 1127 -8.18 -55.30 15.19
CA THR A 1127 -7.20 -56.17 14.50
C THR A 1127 -7.82 -57.12 13.49
N GLU A 1128 -9.12 -57.40 13.58
CA GLU A 1128 -9.85 -58.31 12.69
C GLU A 1128 -10.25 -57.59 11.39
N ASN A 1129 -9.92 -58.16 10.23
CA ASN A 1129 -10.33 -57.62 8.93
C ASN A 1129 -11.68 -58.22 8.51
N MET A 1130 -12.69 -57.37 8.34
CA MET A 1130 -14.06 -57.75 8.01
C MET A 1130 -14.35 -57.72 6.50
N ARG A 1131 -13.38 -57.29 5.69
CA ARG A 1131 -13.54 -57.09 4.23
C ARG A 1131 -12.94 -58.24 3.41
N THR A 1132 -11.99 -58.98 3.97
CA THR A 1132 -11.26 -60.05 3.27
C THR A 1132 -12.09 -61.32 3.13
N LEU A 1133 -12.19 -61.86 1.92
CA LEU A 1133 -12.78 -63.18 1.68
C LEU A 1133 -11.83 -64.30 2.17
N PRO A 1134 -12.32 -65.51 2.51
CA PRO A 1134 -11.46 -66.61 2.95
C PRO A 1134 -10.32 -66.94 1.98
N GLU A 1135 -10.55 -66.75 0.68
CA GLU A 1135 -9.60 -66.97 -0.41
C GLU A 1135 -8.52 -65.88 -0.50
N GLU A 1136 -8.73 -64.72 0.10
CA GLU A 1136 -7.83 -63.55 0.07
C GLU A 1136 -7.03 -63.39 1.38
N ALA A 1137 -7.19 -64.33 2.32
CA ALA A 1137 -6.61 -64.25 3.67
C ALA A 1137 -5.08 -64.15 3.65
N GLU A 1138 -4.40 -64.83 2.72
CA GLU A 1138 -2.94 -64.75 2.56
C GLU A 1138 -2.50 -63.37 2.07
N PHE A 1139 -3.21 -62.78 1.11
CA PHE A 1139 -2.91 -61.45 0.60
C PHE A 1139 -3.16 -60.36 1.65
N ALA A 1140 -4.25 -60.46 2.43
CA ALA A 1140 -4.50 -59.55 3.54
C ALA A 1140 -3.44 -59.64 4.63
N LYS A 1141 -2.93 -60.85 4.92
CA LYS A 1141 -1.81 -61.05 5.85
C LYS A 1141 -0.52 -60.41 5.31
N PHE A 1142 -0.24 -60.55 4.02
CA PHE A 1142 0.87 -59.85 3.36
C PHE A 1142 0.76 -58.33 3.50
N LEU A 1143 -0.40 -57.73 3.20
CA LEU A 1143 -0.61 -56.28 3.33
C LEU A 1143 -0.40 -55.76 4.77
N LEU A 1144 -0.82 -56.52 5.79
CA LEU A 1144 -0.56 -56.17 7.18
C LEU A 1144 0.94 -56.22 7.51
N THR A 1145 1.65 -57.26 7.04
CA THR A 1145 3.10 -57.36 7.25
C THR A 1145 3.89 -56.24 6.57
N VAL A 1146 3.42 -55.76 5.40
CA VAL A 1146 3.93 -54.55 4.72
C VAL A 1146 3.68 -53.30 5.57
N GLY A 1147 2.43 -53.09 5.99
CA GLY A 1147 2.03 -51.91 6.77
C GLY A 1147 2.73 -51.82 8.13
N ASP A 1148 3.01 -52.96 8.76
CA ASP A 1148 3.74 -53.03 10.03
C ASP A 1148 5.28 -52.94 9.85
N GLY A 1149 5.76 -52.91 8.59
CA GLY A 1149 7.18 -52.76 8.24
C GLY A 1149 8.04 -54.00 8.54
N THR A 1150 7.43 -55.19 8.59
CA THR A 1150 8.08 -56.44 9.04
C THR A 1150 8.75 -57.26 7.94
N ILE A 1151 8.54 -56.89 6.67
CA ILE A 1151 9.07 -57.62 5.49
C ILE A 1151 10.02 -56.77 4.63
N ASN A 1152 10.51 -55.65 5.17
CA ASN A 1152 11.48 -54.82 4.47
C ASN A 1152 12.77 -55.60 4.24
N ILE A 1153 13.21 -55.64 2.98
CA ILE A 1153 14.55 -56.04 2.59
C ILE A 1153 15.41 -54.76 2.66
N ASP A 1154 16.73 -54.89 2.86
CA ASP A 1154 17.67 -53.76 2.97
C ASP A 1154 17.31 -52.61 2.01
N ASP A 1155 17.39 -51.37 2.51
CA ASP A 1155 17.05 -50.12 1.80
C ASP A 1155 15.53 -49.79 1.64
N ASP A 1156 14.69 -50.11 2.65
CA ASP A 1156 13.24 -49.77 2.67
C ASP A 1156 12.44 -50.38 1.48
N ASN A 1157 12.92 -51.47 0.89
CA ASN A 1157 12.29 -52.14 -0.26
C ASN A 1157 11.42 -53.33 0.17
N VAL A 1158 10.32 -53.58 -0.55
CA VAL A 1158 9.42 -54.72 -0.35
C VAL A 1158 9.33 -55.53 -1.65
N MET A 1159 9.47 -56.86 -1.55
CA MET A 1159 9.20 -57.75 -2.69
C MET A 1159 7.70 -58.01 -2.81
N LEU A 1160 7.14 -57.67 -3.97
CA LEU A 1160 5.73 -57.93 -4.29
C LEU A 1160 5.52 -59.40 -4.71
N PRO A 1161 4.37 -60.02 -4.42
CA PRO A 1161 4.00 -61.31 -4.98
C PRO A 1161 4.04 -61.27 -6.51
N ALA A 1162 4.49 -62.35 -7.16
CA ALA A 1162 4.63 -62.40 -8.61
C ALA A 1162 3.31 -62.12 -9.34
N ASP A 1163 2.19 -62.58 -8.77
CA ASP A 1163 0.85 -62.37 -9.32
C ASP A 1163 0.36 -60.91 -9.20
N CYS A 1164 1.09 -60.04 -8.48
CA CYS A 1164 0.81 -58.62 -8.35
C CYS A 1164 1.66 -57.75 -9.31
N ILE A 1165 2.51 -58.35 -10.14
CA ILE A 1165 3.40 -57.64 -11.06
C ILE A 1165 2.85 -57.77 -12.49
N ALA A 1166 2.41 -56.65 -13.07
CA ALA A 1166 1.99 -56.59 -14.47
C ALA A 1166 3.20 -56.64 -15.43
N SER A 1167 2.96 -57.03 -16.69
CA SER A 1167 4.01 -57.07 -17.72
C SER A 1167 4.51 -55.66 -18.05
N THR A 1168 5.83 -55.46 -18.08
CA THR A 1168 6.44 -54.15 -18.41
C THR A 1168 6.39 -53.79 -19.90
N GLU A 1169 5.93 -54.70 -20.75
CA GLU A 1169 5.87 -54.52 -22.21
C GLU A 1169 4.54 -53.96 -22.71
N LEU A 1170 3.52 -53.85 -21.85
CA LEU A 1170 2.16 -53.44 -22.22
C LEU A 1170 1.78 -52.09 -21.60
N ASP A 1171 0.99 -51.29 -22.31
CA ASP A 1171 0.42 -50.06 -21.77
C ASP A 1171 -0.73 -50.43 -20.83
N ILE A 1172 -0.62 -50.03 -19.56
CA ILE A 1172 -1.61 -50.37 -18.51
C ILE A 1172 -3.02 -49.85 -18.82
N ALA A 1173 -3.16 -48.74 -19.56
CA ALA A 1173 -4.47 -48.23 -19.97
C ALA A 1173 -5.12 -49.16 -21.02
N ASP A 1174 -4.32 -49.69 -21.95
CA ASP A 1174 -4.79 -50.62 -22.97
C ASP A 1174 -5.02 -52.03 -22.39
N GLU A 1175 -4.15 -52.49 -21.50
CA GLU A 1175 -4.28 -53.77 -20.81
C GLU A 1175 -5.55 -53.84 -19.95
N VAL A 1176 -5.84 -52.77 -19.20
CA VAL A 1176 -7.01 -52.72 -18.31
C VAL A 1176 -8.29 -52.34 -19.07
N TYR A 1177 -8.26 -51.34 -19.95
CA TYR A 1177 -9.50 -50.82 -20.57
C TYR A 1177 -9.64 -51.12 -22.07
N GLY A 1178 -8.58 -51.47 -22.79
CA GLY A 1178 -8.57 -51.60 -24.26
C GLY A 1178 -9.61 -52.58 -24.79
N GLN A 1179 -9.58 -53.84 -24.35
CA GLN A 1179 -10.58 -54.84 -24.78
C GLN A 1179 -12.00 -54.49 -24.36
N VAL A 1180 -12.18 -53.84 -23.20
CA VAL A 1180 -13.51 -53.44 -22.71
C VAL A 1180 -14.09 -52.31 -23.56
N ILE A 1181 -13.25 -51.35 -23.98
CA ILE A 1181 -13.60 -50.25 -24.87
C ILE A 1181 -13.92 -50.77 -26.27
N GLU A 1182 -13.07 -51.63 -26.83
CA GLU A 1182 -13.25 -52.20 -28.17
C GLU A 1182 -14.56 -53.01 -28.26
N ASN A 1183 -14.83 -53.82 -27.23
CA ASN A 1183 -16.05 -54.62 -27.15
C ASN A 1183 -17.28 -53.85 -26.62
N LYS A 1184 -17.15 -52.54 -26.36
CA LYS A 1184 -18.22 -51.65 -25.85
C LYS A 1184 -18.87 -52.14 -24.55
N GLN A 1185 -18.12 -52.81 -23.68
CA GLN A 1185 -18.58 -53.35 -22.40
C GLN A 1185 -18.47 -52.31 -21.27
N PHE A 1186 -19.01 -51.11 -21.49
CA PHE A 1186 -18.85 -49.97 -20.58
C PHE A 1186 -19.44 -50.19 -19.17
N ASP A 1187 -20.34 -51.16 -19.00
CA ASP A 1187 -20.88 -51.51 -17.68
C ASP A 1187 -19.81 -52.05 -16.72
N LYS A 1188 -18.69 -52.58 -17.23
CA LYS A 1188 -17.57 -53.06 -16.42
C LYS A 1188 -16.62 -51.95 -15.97
N PHE A 1189 -16.75 -50.73 -16.52
CA PHE A 1189 -15.88 -49.60 -16.16
C PHE A 1189 -15.97 -49.21 -14.69
N THR A 1190 -17.13 -49.43 -14.06
CA THR A 1190 -17.37 -49.03 -12.67
C THR A 1190 -16.63 -49.90 -11.66
N ASP A 1191 -16.16 -51.08 -12.09
CA ASP A 1191 -15.57 -52.07 -11.18
C ASP A 1191 -14.05 -51.99 -11.13
N TRP A 1192 -13.41 -51.26 -12.07
CA TRP A 1192 -11.95 -51.22 -12.23
C TRP A 1192 -11.40 -49.79 -12.08
N ALA A 1193 -10.25 -49.66 -11.40
CA ALA A 1193 -9.56 -48.39 -11.21
C ALA A 1193 -8.04 -48.57 -11.32
N ILE A 1194 -7.37 -47.63 -12.00
CA ILE A 1194 -5.91 -47.51 -12.01
C ILE A 1194 -5.52 -46.43 -11.02
N LEU A 1195 -4.60 -46.74 -10.10
CA LEU A 1195 -4.10 -45.81 -9.10
C LEU A 1195 -2.64 -45.47 -9.40
N SER A 1196 -2.27 -44.19 -9.26
CA SER A 1196 -0.89 -43.73 -9.36
C SER A 1196 -0.55 -42.73 -8.26
N ALA A 1197 0.72 -42.65 -7.91
CA ALA A 1197 1.22 -41.84 -6.80
C ALA A 1197 1.23 -40.32 -7.09
N ARG A 1198 1.27 -39.91 -8.36
CA ARG A 1198 1.33 -38.49 -8.76
C ARG A 1198 0.16 -38.14 -9.67
N ASN A 1199 -0.44 -36.97 -9.43
CA ASN A 1199 -1.54 -36.46 -10.26
C ASN A 1199 -1.15 -36.34 -11.75
N VAL A 1200 0.10 -35.99 -12.06
CA VAL A 1200 0.57 -35.90 -13.46
C VAL A 1200 0.49 -37.26 -14.15
N ASP A 1201 0.87 -38.34 -13.46
CA ASP A 1201 0.77 -39.68 -14.02
C ASP A 1201 -0.70 -40.11 -14.16
N VAL A 1202 -1.56 -39.72 -13.20
CA VAL A 1202 -3.02 -39.95 -13.29
C VAL A 1202 -3.62 -39.22 -14.49
N ASP A 1203 -3.26 -37.96 -14.70
CA ASP A 1203 -3.72 -37.15 -15.83
C ASP A 1203 -3.24 -37.76 -17.16
N ASP A 1204 -1.98 -38.20 -17.22
CA ASP A 1204 -1.40 -38.87 -18.40
C ASP A 1204 -2.10 -40.19 -18.71
N ILE A 1205 -2.35 -41.04 -17.71
CA ILE A 1205 -3.07 -42.30 -17.86
C ILE A 1205 -4.52 -42.04 -18.30
N ASN A 1206 -5.21 -41.08 -17.66
CA ASN A 1206 -6.58 -40.71 -18.03
C ASN A 1206 -6.65 -40.22 -19.47
N ASN A 1207 -5.68 -39.42 -19.92
CA ASN A 1207 -5.61 -38.99 -21.31
C ASN A 1207 -5.47 -40.20 -22.24
N ARG A 1208 -4.59 -41.16 -21.95
CA ARG A 1208 -4.46 -42.39 -22.76
C ARG A 1208 -5.76 -43.20 -22.79
N VAL A 1209 -6.46 -43.34 -21.67
CA VAL A 1209 -7.78 -44.00 -21.65
C VAL A 1209 -8.79 -43.23 -22.51
N VAL A 1210 -8.79 -41.90 -22.48
CA VAL A 1210 -9.64 -41.07 -23.36
C VAL A 1210 -9.25 -41.22 -24.83
N ASP A 1211 -7.98 -41.42 -25.15
CA ASP A 1211 -7.49 -41.66 -26.52
C ASP A 1211 -8.01 -42.99 -27.09
N LEU A 1212 -8.24 -43.99 -26.23
CA LEU A 1212 -8.86 -45.24 -26.62
C LEU A 1212 -10.36 -45.10 -26.92
N LEU A 1213 -11.03 -44.05 -26.44
CA LEU A 1213 -12.45 -43.80 -26.67
C LEU A 1213 -12.72 -43.13 -28.03
N ASP A 1214 -13.92 -43.35 -28.59
CA ASP A 1214 -14.36 -42.68 -29.82
C ASP A 1214 -14.55 -41.17 -29.60
N ARG A 1215 -13.67 -40.37 -30.20
CA ARG A 1215 -13.66 -38.90 -30.10
C ARG A 1215 -14.64 -38.18 -31.02
N SER A 1216 -15.42 -38.89 -31.84
CA SER A 1216 -16.38 -38.26 -32.77
C SER A 1216 -17.41 -37.35 -32.10
N ASN A 1217 -17.65 -37.53 -30.79
CA ASN A 1217 -18.55 -36.71 -29.96
C ASN A 1217 -17.83 -36.02 -28.79
N GLU A 1218 -16.54 -35.71 -28.93
CA GLU A 1218 -15.76 -35.03 -27.89
C GLU A 1218 -16.41 -33.69 -27.48
N LYS A 1219 -16.55 -33.48 -26.17
CA LYS A 1219 -17.03 -32.22 -25.60
C LYS A 1219 -15.97 -31.64 -24.68
N VAL A 1220 -15.34 -30.55 -25.13
CA VAL A 1220 -14.33 -29.83 -24.35
C VAL A 1220 -15.00 -28.76 -23.49
N PHE A 1221 -14.84 -28.87 -22.17
CA PHE A 1221 -15.34 -27.89 -21.21
C PHE A 1221 -14.17 -27.05 -20.66
N THR A 1222 -14.08 -25.79 -21.06
CA THR A 1222 -13.01 -24.88 -20.62
C THR A 1222 -13.46 -24.03 -19.41
N SER A 1223 -12.56 -23.85 -18.43
CA SER A 1223 -12.80 -23.00 -17.26
C SER A 1223 -12.45 -21.53 -17.52
N ILE A 1224 -13.23 -20.59 -16.97
CA ILE A 1224 -13.01 -19.14 -17.13
C ILE A 1224 -12.42 -18.59 -15.83
N ASN A 1225 -11.10 -18.44 -15.79
CA ASN A 1225 -10.39 -18.18 -14.53
C ASN A 1225 -10.01 -16.70 -14.28
N THR A 1226 -10.26 -15.76 -15.21
CA THR A 1226 -10.06 -14.31 -14.98
C THR A 1226 -11.00 -13.40 -15.77
N LEU A 1227 -11.31 -12.22 -15.20
CA LEU A 1227 -12.14 -11.15 -15.78
C LEU A 1227 -11.61 -10.63 -17.14
N LYS A 1228 -10.33 -10.88 -17.46
CA LYS A 1228 -9.67 -10.43 -18.69
C LYS A 1228 -10.16 -11.18 -19.93
N ASN A 1229 -10.57 -12.44 -19.76
CA ASN A 1229 -11.06 -13.28 -20.85
C ASN A 1229 -12.53 -13.01 -21.19
N PHE A 1230 -13.28 -12.39 -20.28
CA PHE A 1230 -14.70 -12.03 -20.50
C PHE A 1230 -14.87 -10.85 -21.48
N ILE A 1231 -13.84 -10.02 -21.65
CA ILE A 1231 -13.87 -8.83 -22.52
C ILE A 1231 -13.42 -9.15 -23.95
N MET A 1232 -12.76 -10.28 -24.20
CA MET A 1232 -12.33 -10.65 -25.56
C MET A 1232 -13.39 -11.41 -26.37
N VAL A 1233 -14.49 -11.81 -25.72
CA VAL A 1233 -15.60 -12.57 -26.34
C VAL A 1233 -16.85 -11.70 -26.58
N LYS A 1234 -16.91 -10.50 -25.97
CA LYS A 1234 -17.83 -9.43 -26.37
C LYS A 1234 -17.10 -8.48 -27.32
#